data_AF-A0A1A6AG77-F1
#
_entry.id   AF-A0A1A6AG77-F1
#
_cell.length_a   1.000
_cell.length_b   1.000
_cell.length_c   1.000
_cell.angle_alpha   90.00
_cell.angle_beta   90.00
_cell.angle_gamma   90.00
#
_symmetry.space_group_name_H-M   'P 1'
#
loop_
_entity.id
_entity.type
_entity.pdbx_description
1 polymer ?
#
loop_
_entity_poly.entity_id
_entity_poly.type
_entity_poly.pdbx_seq_one_letter_code
_entity_poly.pdbx_strand_id
1 'polypeptide(L)'
;MDKRISSPFSQALYAVEVLTDRIKNLGRTDEHGHAGARAREMERDQEDSYRLLSWRNSIHEPSRNIALHGERGEGAEEQDEEEENTGNREEQEDEDVHSELPPPYDTDEPISPTSPTSPISLTHLPRRPKRFHLDLLLLTIVVLGIGIGGVFFIIFPFPTTIPPFICLLTILVGWVTITWLRTIYYSLVSYQIIREKSEPTYHRQSSCISSSSSSKVYFNKFGTTKRTILLSSTFFLIYLAYLGLIVPQEEVPPLNTHGNEKYFIAANLHDSEDILPSWSAELVKLIDHLGHNNVYVSIYESNSHDSTKSLLSSLNQTLSDRGVTRRIITAQDDKHWWPYNTSPERIGYLANARNKALEPIQSTDESMRLSEYQDFTKIIFLNDVFFTWKSIVRLIATKVEGQDEYDQVCALDFGTSGLYDTWASRDICGTPLRPFWPYVKDQVTIEKIEKEEPFEVSSCWNGAVVFKAGPFLYKAPVEESIEPENPALEGEYHLMKRGWKMVDDQTEVRSNADSGFAATATYPNSVFSPALTLPIQFRTSNISACDHSECFLIGYDLHRLYDSVERPPRIYMNPTVKLAYEKNWFVWHNKVLRVPVIQWWLENWSRGYPFYFVDWIWEKAGRRRDYCTWSALAPHLPERCPSLPGPQNKHWDE
;
A
#
# COMPACT_ATOMS: atom_id res chain seq x y z
N MET A 1 2.60 8.05 12.25
CA MET A 1 3.90 7.95 11.52
C MET A 1 3.95 9.03 10.42
N ASP A 2 5.08 9.34 9.77
CA ASP A 2 5.07 10.39 8.72
C ASP A 2 4.30 9.93 7.49
N LYS A 3 3.33 10.76 7.07
CA LYS A 3 2.37 10.50 5.99
C LYS A 3 2.71 11.25 4.69
N ARG A 4 3.79 12.03 4.64
CA ARG A 4 4.26 12.71 3.41
C ARG A 4 5.27 11.84 2.64
N ILE A 5 4.81 11.24 1.54
CA ILE A 5 5.61 10.40 0.65
C ILE A 5 5.61 11.00 -0.77
N SER A 6 6.79 11.07 -1.40
CA SER A 6 6.93 11.50 -2.81
C SER A 6 6.24 10.52 -3.76
N SER A 7 5.69 11.01 -4.87
CA SER A 7 4.87 10.16 -5.75
C SER A 7 5.64 8.95 -6.29
N PRO A 8 4.99 7.80 -6.57
CA PRO A 8 5.65 6.65 -7.17
C PRO A 8 6.31 6.97 -8.52
N PHE A 9 5.73 7.93 -9.26
CA PHE A 9 6.31 8.45 -10.49
C PHE A 9 7.59 9.24 -10.23
N SER A 10 7.66 10.04 -9.15
CA SER A 10 8.87 10.76 -8.72
C SER A 10 9.98 9.80 -8.32
N GLN A 11 9.66 8.72 -7.59
CA GLN A 11 10.63 7.70 -7.19
C GLN A 11 11.13 6.88 -8.40
N ALA A 12 10.25 6.58 -9.35
CA ALA A 12 10.62 5.93 -10.61
C ALA A 12 11.47 6.86 -11.51
N LEU A 13 11.15 8.16 -11.58
CA LEU A 13 11.98 9.14 -12.30
C LEU A 13 13.36 9.22 -11.69
N TYR A 14 13.45 9.36 -10.36
CA TYR A 14 14.74 9.41 -9.64
C TYR A 14 15.57 8.14 -9.88
N ALA A 15 14.95 6.95 -9.85
CA ALA A 15 15.64 5.71 -10.19
C ALA A 15 16.18 5.69 -11.64
N VAL A 16 15.43 6.27 -12.59
CA VAL A 16 15.86 6.44 -13.99
C VAL A 16 16.94 7.51 -14.15
N GLU A 17 16.90 8.62 -13.40
CA GLU A 17 17.92 9.66 -13.38
C GLU A 17 19.24 9.12 -12.82
N VAL A 18 19.21 8.42 -11.68
CA VAL A 18 20.38 7.74 -11.09
C VAL A 18 20.95 6.68 -12.04
N LEU A 19 20.11 5.94 -12.77
CA LEU A 19 20.57 5.03 -13.83
C LEU A 19 21.25 5.79 -14.98
N THR A 20 20.64 6.89 -15.41
CA THR A 20 21.12 7.71 -16.54
C THR A 20 22.45 8.38 -16.22
N ASP A 21 22.64 8.87 -15.00
CA ASP A 21 23.90 9.48 -14.58
C ASP A 21 24.99 8.44 -14.34
N ARG A 22 24.66 7.24 -13.82
CA ARG A 22 25.58 6.09 -13.85
C ARG A 22 25.99 5.70 -15.27
N ILE A 23 25.07 5.69 -16.23
CA ILE A 23 25.36 5.38 -17.64
C ILE A 23 26.23 6.47 -18.30
N LYS A 24 26.01 7.76 -18.00
CA LYS A 24 26.91 8.85 -18.42
C LYS A 24 28.32 8.70 -17.83
N ASN A 25 28.42 8.38 -16.54
CA ASN A 25 29.70 8.30 -15.84
C ASN A 25 30.51 7.05 -16.22
N LEU A 26 29.84 5.93 -16.56
CA LEU A 26 30.46 4.79 -17.24
C LEU A 26 31.03 5.12 -18.63
N GLY A 27 30.58 6.21 -19.25
CA GLY A 27 31.15 6.76 -20.49
C GLY A 27 32.26 7.80 -20.29
N ARG A 28 32.76 8.01 -19.06
CA ARG A 28 33.72 9.07 -18.74
C ARG A 28 34.88 8.64 -17.83
N THR A 29 35.30 7.39 -17.92
CA THR A 29 36.54 6.90 -17.31
C THR A 29 37.61 6.62 -18.36
N ASP A 30 38.14 7.69 -18.94
CA ASP A 30 39.48 7.67 -19.54
C ASP A 30 40.12 9.07 -19.42
N GLU A 31 41.46 9.07 -19.37
CA GLU A 31 42.37 10.22 -19.25
C GLU A 31 42.43 11.01 -17.90
N HIS A 32 43.65 11.04 -17.35
CA HIS A 32 44.22 11.92 -16.30
C HIS A 32 44.04 11.61 -14.78
N GLY A 33 45.12 11.08 -14.17
CA GLY A 33 45.67 11.66 -12.92
C GLY A 33 45.41 10.96 -11.58
N HIS A 34 46.18 9.92 -11.23
CA HIS A 34 46.27 9.41 -9.86
C HIS A 34 46.95 10.41 -8.90
N ALA A 35 46.19 10.95 -7.94
CA ALA A 35 46.62 11.31 -6.57
C ALA A 35 45.47 12.00 -5.79
N GLY A 36 44.74 12.91 -6.45
CA GLY A 36 43.74 13.78 -5.81
C GLY A 36 42.30 13.25 -5.76
N ALA A 37 42.04 12.05 -6.29
CA ALA A 37 40.69 11.49 -6.37
C ALA A 37 40.15 11.03 -5.00
N ARG A 38 40.94 10.21 -4.27
CA ARG A 38 40.46 9.40 -3.15
C ARG A 38 39.87 10.20 -1.97
N ALA A 39 40.43 11.37 -1.66
CA ALA A 39 39.89 12.27 -0.63
C ALA A 39 38.53 12.84 -1.05
N ARG A 40 38.43 13.34 -2.30
CA ARG A 40 37.17 13.84 -2.87
C ARG A 40 36.14 12.74 -3.07
N GLU A 41 36.56 11.49 -3.20
CA GLU A 41 35.70 10.31 -3.33
C GLU A 41 35.04 9.97 -2.00
N MET A 42 35.80 9.88 -0.90
CA MET A 42 35.24 9.78 0.45
C MET A 42 34.36 10.98 0.84
N GLU A 43 34.77 12.22 0.54
CA GLU A 43 33.92 13.40 0.75
C GLU A 43 32.61 13.31 -0.05
N ARG A 44 32.62 12.80 -1.29
CA ARG A 44 31.40 12.67 -2.10
C ARG A 44 30.53 11.48 -1.71
N ASP A 45 31.07 10.33 -1.32
CA ASP A 45 30.25 9.22 -0.80
C ASP A 45 29.55 9.64 0.51
N GLN A 46 30.23 10.42 1.35
CA GLN A 46 29.63 10.99 2.54
C GLN A 46 28.63 12.12 2.21
N GLU A 47 28.95 13.02 1.27
CA GLU A 47 28.05 14.10 0.84
C GLU A 47 26.81 13.57 0.10
N ASP A 48 26.92 12.55 -0.76
CA ASP A 48 25.78 11.94 -1.46
C ASP A 48 24.90 11.10 -0.51
N SER A 49 25.48 10.48 0.52
CA SER A 49 24.72 9.91 1.64
C SER A 49 23.97 11.01 2.42
N TYR A 50 24.61 12.15 2.69
CA TYR A 50 23.95 13.32 3.27
C TYR A 50 22.93 13.98 2.32
N ARG A 51 23.08 13.91 0.99
CA ARG A 51 22.11 14.42 0.01
C ARG A 51 20.89 13.51 -0.13
N LEU A 52 21.06 12.20 -0.05
CA LEU A 52 19.95 11.25 0.08
C LEU A 52 19.09 11.54 1.32
N LEU A 53 19.70 12.06 2.40
CA LEU A 53 19.00 12.52 3.60
C LEU A 53 18.49 13.96 3.50
N SER A 54 19.22 14.89 2.87
CA SER A 54 18.84 16.31 2.79
C SER A 54 17.81 16.61 1.71
N TRP A 55 17.76 15.85 0.61
CA TRP A 55 16.71 15.96 -0.40
C TRP A 55 15.32 15.62 0.17
N ARG A 56 15.26 14.78 1.21
CA ARG A 56 14.05 14.52 2.01
C ARG A 56 13.55 15.76 2.77
N ASN A 57 14.45 16.68 3.10
CA ASN A 57 14.15 17.91 3.86
C ASN A 57 14.06 19.16 2.95
N SER A 58 14.66 19.15 1.76
CA SER A 58 14.82 20.32 0.88
C SER A 58 13.56 20.76 0.12
N ILE A 59 12.41 20.09 0.30
CA ILE A 59 11.13 20.46 -0.35
C ILE A 59 10.11 20.97 0.68
N HIS A 60 10.53 21.78 1.65
CA HIS A 60 9.65 22.62 2.50
C HIS A 60 10.42 23.80 3.15
N GLU A 61 10.76 24.84 2.38
CA GLU A 61 10.90 26.19 2.94
C GLU A 61 9.63 27.01 2.69
N PRO A 62 8.98 27.56 3.74
CA PRO A 62 8.01 28.64 3.58
C PRO A 62 8.74 29.99 3.53
N SER A 63 8.57 30.75 2.45
CA SER A 63 9.23 32.04 2.25
C SER A 63 9.04 32.98 3.45
N ARG A 64 10.13 33.31 4.15
CA ARG A 64 10.18 34.36 5.17
C ARG A 64 11.25 35.38 4.82
N ASN A 65 10.90 36.65 4.96
CA ASN A 65 11.73 37.78 4.54
C ASN A 65 13.05 37.82 5.30
N ILE A 66 14.15 38.03 4.57
CA ILE A 66 15.44 38.36 5.16
C ILE A 66 15.38 39.81 5.65
N ALA A 67 15.55 40.00 6.96
CA ALA A 67 15.83 41.30 7.57
C ALA A 67 17.05 41.16 8.48
N LEU A 68 18.12 41.90 8.18
CA LEU A 68 19.30 42.02 9.03
C LEU A 68 19.79 43.47 9.04
N HIS A 69 20.21 43.94 10.21
CA HIS A 69 20.65 45.32 10.45
C HIS A 69 22.09 45.57 10.00
N GLY A 70 22.39 46.82 9.64
CA GLY A 70 23.75 47.34 9.43
C GLY A 70 23.74 48.87 9.30
N GLU A 71 24.37 49.57 10.25
CA GLU A 71 24.26 51.02 10.45
C GLU A 71 25.06 51.86 9.41
N ARG A 72 24.59 53.11 9.15
CA ARG A 72 25.30 54.38 9.50
C ARG A 72 25.32 55.48 8.42
N GLY A 73 24.83 56.69 8.76
CA GLY A 73 25.39 57.98 8.29
C GLY A 73 24.59 58.82 7.27
N GLU A 74 23.94 59.88 7.79
CA GLU A 74 23.76 61.25 7.25
C GLU A 74 23.80 61.54 5.73
N GLY A 75 22.78 62.24 5.18
CA GLY A 75 22.89 62.92 3.87
C GLY A 75 21.61 63.42 3.15
N ALA A 76 21.02 64.52 3.64
CA ALA A 76 20.23 65.56 2.95
C ALA A 76 19.21 65.28 1.78
N GLU A 77 18.03 65.94 1.94
CA GLU A 77 17.23 66.67 0.93
C GLU A 77 16.47 65.96 -0.23
N GLU A 78 15.15 66.25 -0.30
CA GLU A 78 14.30 66.57 -1.49
C GLU A 78 14.28 65.61 -2.72
N GLN A 79 13.17 65.25 -3.39
CA GLN A 79 11.74 65.67 -3.45
C GLN A 79 10.98 64.57 -4.27
N ASP A 80 9.66 64.35 -4.30
CA ASP A 80 8.47 64.91 -3.59
C ASP A 80 7.26 63.94 -3.72
N GLU A 81 6.09 64.32 -3.17
CA GLU A 81 4.69 63.84 -3.39
C GLU A 81 4.18 62.49 -2.79
N GLU A 82 3.00 62.61 -2.13
CA GLU A 82 2.23 61.66 -1.28
C GLU A 82 1.34 60.68 -2.09
N GLU A 83 0.83 59.52 -1.62
CA GLU A 83 -0.18 59.25 -0.55
C GLU A 83 -1.50 60.08 -0.72
N GLU A 84 -2.73 59.62 -0.43
CA GLU A 84 -3.32 58.34 0.02
C GLU A 84 -4.78 58.24 -0.58
N ASN A 85 -5.35 57.07 -0.91
CA ASN A 85 -6.25 56.21 -0.11
C ASN A 85 -7.69 56.75 0.25
N THR A 86 -8.70 55.88 0.12
CA THR A 86 -10.10 55.93 0.65
C THR A 86 -11.05 57.13 0.41
N GLY A 87 -12.35 56.82 0.14
CA GLY A 87 -13.47 57.76 0.41
C GLY A 87 -14.81 57.46 -0.30
N ASN A 88 -15.85 57.05 0.44
CA ASN A 88 -17.24 56.90 -0.06
C ASN A 88 -18.21 57.88 0.65
N ARG A 89 -18.97 58.69 -0.10
CA ARG A 89 -20.35 59.18 0.19
C ARG A 89 -20.94 59.87 -1.07
N GLU A 90 -22.18 59.68 -1.54
CA GLU A 90 -23.51 60.21 -1.09
C GLU A 90 -23.45 61.71 -0.71
N GLU A 91 -24.28 62.65 -1.18
CA GLU A 91 -25.46 62.71 -2.11
C GLU A 91 -25.25 63.94 -3.08
N GLN A 92 -26.16 64.53 -3.89
CA GLN A 92 -27.62 64.76 -3.78
C GLN A 92 -28.19 65.42 -5.08
N GLU A 93 -29.45 65.08 -5.47
CA GLU A 93 -30.44 65.85 -6.31
C GLU A 93 -30.08 66.29 -7.78
N ASP A 94 -30.99 66.37 -8.78
CA ASP A 94 -32.38 65.86 -8.97
C ASP A 94 -32.86 65.95 -10.46
N GLU A 95 -33.97 65.24 -10.80
CA GLU A 95 -35.08 65.54 -11.77
C GLU A 95 -34.79 66.05 -13.24
N ASP A 96 -35.53 65.81 -14.35
CA ASP A 96 -36.68 64.96 -14.81
C ASP A 96 -36.77 65.07 -16.39
N VAL A 97 -37.63 64.49 -17.27
CA VAL A 97 -38.77 63.52 -17.25
C VAL A 97 -39.07 62.91 -18.67
N HIS A 98 -40.19 62.17 -18.78
CA HIS A 98 -41.07 61.73 -19.91
C HIS A 98 -41.26 62.67 -21.16
N SER A 99 -41.84 62.30 -22.33
CA SER A 99 -42.42 61.05 -22.94
C SER A 99 -42.78 61.21 -24.46
N GLU A 100 -43.35 60.17 -25.10
CA GLU A 100 -44.22 60.14 -26.33
C GLU A 100 -43.63 60.18 -27.78
N LEU A 101 -43.61 58.99 -28.43
CA LEU A 101 -44.27 58.61 -29.73
C LEU A 101 -43.94 59.36 -31.10
N PRO A 102 -44.42 58.90 -32.30
CA PRO A 102 -43.70 58.94 -33.61
C PRO A 102 -44.31 59.99 -34.60
N PRO A 103 -44.27 59.92 -35.98
CA PRO A 103 -43.61 59.07 -37.01
C PRO A 103 -42.80 59.98 -38.02
N PRO A 104 -42.89 60.01 -39.39
CA PRO A 104 -43.28 59.06 -40.48
C PRO A 104 -42.36 59.03 -41.76
N TYR A 105 -42.74 58.21 -42.76
CA TYR A 105 -42.29 58.19 -44.20
C TYR A 105 -40.81 57.83 -44.49
N ASP A 106 -40.40 57.27 -45.64
CA ASP A 106 -40.97 57.10 -47.01
C ASP A 106 -40.50 55.73 -47.63
N THR A 107 -40.83 55.23 -48.84
CA THR A 107 -41.56 55.71 -50.05
C THR A 107 -42.24 54.56 -50.84
N ASP A 108 -43.31 54.90 -51.58
CA ASP A 108 -43.82 54.39 -52.89
C ASP A 108 -44.19 52.91 -53.23
N GLU A 109 -45.17 52.84 -54.13
CA GLU A 109 -45.98 51.70 -54.63
C GLU A 109 -45.65 51.38 -56.14
N PRO A 110 -46.41 50.62 -56.99
CA PRO A 110 -47.82 50.17 -56.91
C PRO A 110 -48.21 48.72 -57.33
N ILE A 111 -49.18 48.18 -56.61
CA ILE A 111 -50.45 47.53 -57.05
C ILE A 111 -50.53 46.87 -58.46
N SER A 112 -50.76 45.53 -58.51
CA SER A 112 -51.96 44.92 -59.17
C SER A 112 -52.07 43.38 -59.01
N PRO A 113 -53.29 42.79 -59.01
CA PRO A 113 -53.53 41.38 -58.66
C PRO A 113 -53.93 40.44 -59.82
N THR A 114 -53.82 39.12 -59.64
CA THR A 114 -54.70 38.12 -60.30
C THR A 114 -54.62 36.72 -59.65
N SER A 115 -55.74 35.99 -59.74
CA SER A 115 -55.96 34.58 -59.35
C SER A 115 -56.93 33.95 -60.38
N PRO A 116 -57.23 32.62 -60.40
CA PRO A 116 -56.67 31.46 -59.69
C PRO A 116 -56.37 30.24 -60.62
N THR A 117 -56.16 29.03 -60.04
CA THR A 117 -56.82 27.73 -60.41
C THR A 117 -55.90 26.51 -60.74
N SER A 118 -55.78 25.59 -59.77
CA SER A 118 -55.63 24.11 -59.93
C SER A 118 -54.32 23.51 -60.50
N PRO A 119 -54.11 22.15 -60.46
CA PRO A 119 -54.08 21.34 -59.23
C PRO A 119 -52.94 20.27 -59.16
N ILE A 120 -52.67 19.79 -57.94
CA ILE A 120 -52.15 18.45 -57.57
C ILE A 120 -50.94 17.87 -58.35
N SER A 121 -49.82 17.71 -57.65
CA SER A 121 -49.01 16.48 -57.73
C SER A 121 -48.28 16.22 -56.40
N LEU A 122 -48.85 15.35 -55.56
CA LEU A 122 -48.29 15.03 -54.24
C LEU A 122 -47.22 13.92 -54.38
N THR A 123 -46.00 14.30 -54.76
CA THR A 123 -44.88 13.36 -54.89
C THR A 123 -44.46 12.81 -53.52
N HIS A 124 -44.96 11.62 -53.20
CA HIS A 124 -44.76 10.95 -51.92
C HIS A 124 -43.32 10.41 -51.79
N LEU A 125 -42.36 11.32 -51.59
CA LEU A 125 -40.96 10.99 -51.30
C LEU A 125 -40.90 9.99 -50.13
N PRO A 126 -40.26 8.82 -50.30
CA PRO A 126 -40.11 7.87 -49.21
C PRO A 126 -39.28 8.52 -48.11
N ARG A 127 -39.85 8.68 -46.92
CA ARG A 127 -39.14 9.19 -45.74
C ARG A 127 -37.90 8.32 -45.53
N ARG A 128 -36.72 8.84 -45.87
CA ARG A 128 -35.44 8.20 -45.51
C ARG A 128 -35.49 7.94 -43.99
N PRO A 129 -35.28 6.71 -43.51
CA PRO A 129 -35.22 6.48 -42.08
C PRO A 129 -34.11 7.36 -41.51
N LYS A 130 -34.43 8.13 -40.46
CA LYS A 130 -33.43 8.99 -39.79
C LYS A 130 -32.22 8.11 -39.47
N ARG A 131 -31.02 8.53 -39.91
CA ARG A 131 -29.78 7.86 -39.50
C ARG A 131 -29.68 7.98 -37.99
N PHE A 132 -29.97 6.89 -37.28
CA PHE A 132 -29.82 6.82 -35.83
C PHE A 132 -28.39 7.24 -35.47
N HIS A 133 -28.24 8.15 -34.51
CA HIS A 133 -26.96 8.73 -34.09
C HIS A 133 -26.09 7.74 -33.26
N LEU A 134 -26.16 6.44 -33.57
CA LEU A 134 -25.40 5.36 -32.94
C LEU A 134 -23.89 5.56 -33.07
N ASP A 135 -23.43 6.15 -34.18
CA ASP A 135 -22.01 6.43 -34.39
C ASP A 135 -21.51 7.58 -33.46
N LEU A 136 -22.39 8.52 -33.09
CA LEU A 136 -22.11 9.55 -32.06
C LEU A 136 -22.18 8.98 -30.64
N LEU A 137 -23.12 8.06 -30.39
CA LEU A 137 -23.21 7.35 -29.10
C LEU A 137 -21.98 6.46 -28.85
N LEU A 138 -21.38 5.88 -29.89
CA LEU A 138 -20.12 5.16 -29.76
C LEU A 138 -18.98 6.11 -29.38
N LEU A 139 -18.93 7.31 -29.99
CA LEU A 139 -17.94 8.32 -29.66
C LEU A 139 -18.05 8.79 -28.20
N THR A 140 -19.26 9.02 -27.69
CA THR A 140 -19.44 9.42 -26.28
C THR A 140 -19.09 8.30 -25.31
N ILE A 141 -19.34 7.03 -25.64
CA ILE A 141 -18.88 5.89 -24.80
C ILE A 141 -17.35 5.77 -24.81
N VAL A 142 -16.67 6.02 -25.93
CA VAL A 142 -15.21 6.06 -26.00
C VAL A 142 -14.64 7.18 -25.12
N VAL A 143 -15.19 8.40 -25.23
CA VAL A 143 -14.79 9.55 -24.38
C VAL A 143 -15.05 9.26 -22.90
N LEU A 144 -16.18 8.62 -22.55
CA LEU A 144 -16.50 8.22 -21.18
C LEU A 144 -15.54 7.14 -20.66
N GLY A 145 -15.17 6.14 -21.47
CA GLY A 145 -14.18 5.13 -21.10
C GLY A 145 -12.78 5.71 -20.85
N ILE A 146 -12.35 6.67 -21.68
CA ILE A 146 -11.11 7.44 -21.48
C ILE A 146 -11.20 8.28 -20.20
N GLY A 147 -12.32 8.96 -19.96
CA GLY A 147 -12.55 9.75 -18.75
C GLY A 147 -12.52 8.90 -17.47
N ILE A 148 -13.16 7.73 -17.48
CA ILE A 148 -13.10 6.76 -16.36
C ILE A 148 -11.66 6.30 -16.15
N GLY A 149 -10.93 5.93 -17.22
CA GLY A 149 -9.51 5.54 -17.12
C GLY A 149 -8.64 6.65 -16.52
N GLY A 150 -8.85 7.91 -16.94
CA GLY A 150 -8.17 9.07 -16.39
C GLY A 150 -8.48 9.32 -14.90
N VAL A 151 -9.75 9.24 -14.51
CA VAL A 151 -10.16 9.38 -13.09
C VAL A 151 -9.58 8.26 -12.23
N PHE A 152 -9.60 7.01 -12.70
CA PHE A 152 -8.94 5.89 -12.00
C PHE A 152 -7.43 6.10 -11.86
N PHE A 153 -6.75 6.63 -12.88
CA PHE A 153 -5.33 6.95 -12.81
C PHE A 153 -5.02 8.12 -11.87
N ILE A 154 -5.90 9.12 -11.76
CA ILE A 154 -5.74 10.24 -10.81
C ILE A 154 -5.95 9.78 -9.35
N ILE A 155 -6.95 8.93 -9.08
CA ILE A 155 -7.22 8.41 -7.74
C ILE A 155 -6.19 7.36 -7.32
N PHE A 156 -5.68 6.58 -8.27
CA PHE A 156 -4.68 5.53 -8.05
C PHE A 156 -3.49 5.73 -9.01
N PRO A 157 -2.58 6.71 -8.75
CA PRO A 157 -1.47 7.09 -9.63
C PRO A 157 -0.31 6.08 -9.68
N PHE A 158 -0.57 4.85 -9.25
CA PHE A 158 0.37 3.75 -9.27
C PHE A 158 0.33 3.05 -10.65
N PRO A 159 1.48 2.68 -11.26
CA PRO A 159 1.53 2.09 -12.59
C PRO A 159 0.89 0.68 -12.61
N THR A 160 -0.42 0.66 -12.85
CA THR A 160 -1.22 -0.57 -12.95
C THR A 160 -1.85 -0.69 -14.34
N THR A 161 -2.10 -1.92 -14.75
CA THR A 161 -2.80 -2.22 -16.01
C THR A 161 -4.33 -2.09 -15.90
N ILE A 162 -4.86 -1.74 -14.72
CA ILE A 162 -6.30 -1.68 -14.43
C ILE A 162 -6.99 -0.48 -15.13
N PRO A 163 -6.50 0.78 -15.04
CA PRO A 163 -7.09 1.89 -15.79
C PRO A 163 -7.18 1.67 -17.32
N PRO A 164 -6.14 1.19 -18.04
CA PRO A 164 -6.27 0.88 -19.46
C PRO A 164 -7.19 -0.33 -19.72
N PHE A 165 -7.22 -1.35 -18.85
CA PHE A 165 -8.17 -2.46 -18.95
C PHE A 165 -9.63 -1.99 -18.86
N ILE A 166 -9.96 -1.15 -17.87
CA ILE A 166 -11.31 -0.58 -17.70
C ILE A 166 -11.69 0.24 -18.94
N CYS A 167 -10.79 1.08 -19.44
CA CYS A 167 -11.02 1.87 -20.66
C CYS A 167 -11.31 0.96 -21.88
N LEU A 168 -10.45 -0.03 -22.14
CA LEU A 168 -10.61 -0.99 -23.24
C LEU A 168 -11.92 -1.80 -23.11
N LEU A 169 -12.27 -2.23 -21.89
CA LEU A 169 -13.50 -2.96 -21.60
C LEU A 169 -14.75 -2.09 -21.86
N THR A 170 -14.76 -0.83 -21.43
CA THR A 170 -15.86 0.11 -21.71
C THR A 170 -16.03 0.35 -23.21
N ILE A 171 -14.93 0.54 -23.96
CA ILE A 171 -14.95 0.68 -25.42
C ILE A 171 -15.51 -0.58 -26.09
N LEU A 172 -15.08 -1.77 -25.63
CA LEU A 172 -15.53 -3.05 -26.17
C LEU A 172 -17.03 -3.29 -25.92
N VAL A 173 -17.51 -3.04 -24.70
CA VAL A 173 -18.95 -3.13 -24.34
C VAL A 173 -19.77 -2.18 -25.20
N GLY A 174 -19.33 -0.92 -25.35
CA GLY A 174 -19.99 0.06 -26.21
C GLY A 174 -20.09 -0.39 -27.66
N TRP A 175 -18.97 -0.84 -28.23
CA TRP A 175 -18.89 -1.30 -29.62
C TRP A 175 -19.77 -2.53 -29.90
N VAL A 176 -19.70 -3.56 -29.03
CA VAL A 176 -20.52 -4.78 -29.17
C VAL A 176 -22.00 -4.43 -29.05
N THR A 177 -22.39 -3.65 -28.03
CA THR A 177 -23.79 -3.28 -27.79
C THR A 177 -24.37 -2.47 -28.96
N ILE A 178 -23.66 -1.45 -29.43
CA ILE A 178 -24.09 -0.62 -30.56
C ILE A 178 -24.17 -1.44 -31.86
N THR A 179 -23.23 -2.35 -32.08
CA THR A 179 -23.22 -3.20 -33.28
C THR A 179 -24.38 -4.21 -33.26
N TRP A 180 -24.75 -4.77 -32.11
CA TRP A 180 -25.94 -5.61 -31.97
C TRP A 180 -27.24 -4.81 -32.11
N LEU A 181 -27.39 -3.66 -31.44
CA LEU A 181 -28.56 -2.79 -31.59
C LEU A 181 -28.78 -2.40 -33.06
N ARG A 182 -27.72 -2.01 -33.77
CA ARG A 182 -27.74 -1.72 -35.21
C ARG A 182 -28.17 -2.94 -36.04
N THR A 183 -27.66 -4.13 -35.70
CA THR A 183 -27.97 -5.38 -36.40
C THR A 183 -29.42 -5.82 -36.19
N ILE A 184 -29.94 -5.70 -34.96
CA ILE A 184 -31.32 -6.00 -34.60
C ILE A 184 -32.24 -5.00 -35.30
N TYR A 185 -32.00 -3.69 -35.17
CA TYR A 185 -32.80 -2.63 -35.81
C TYR A 185 -32.95 -2.84 -37.32
N TYR A 186 -31.84 -3.00 -38.05
CA TYR A 186 -31.92 -3.19 -39.50
C TYR A 186 -32.50 -4.55 -39.90
N SER A 187 -32.39 -5.59 -39.06
CA SER A 187 -33.05 -6.87 -39.32
C SER A 187 -34.57 -6.79 -39.11
N LEU A 188 -35.03 -6.10 -38.06
CA LEU A 188 -36.44 -5.84 -37.80
C LEU A 188 -37.08 -4.97 -38.89
N VAL A 189 -36.42 -3.88 -39.30
CA VAL A 189 -36.88 -3.04 -40.41
C VAL A 189 -36.93 -3.83 -41.72
N SER A 190 -35.93 -4.68 -42.00
CA SER A 190 -35.95 -5.55 -43.18
C SER A 190 -37.09 -6.57 -43.12
N TYR A 191 -37.38 -7.12 -41.94
CA TYR A 191 -38.49 -8.06 -41.73
C TYR A 191 -39.86 -7.40 -41.89
N GLN A 192 -40.05 -6.18 -41.35
CA GLN A 192 -41.28 -5.40 -41.53
C GLN A 192 -41.56 -5.13 -43.02
N ILE A 193 -40.56 -4.67 -43.78
CA ILE A 193 -40.67 -4.39 -45.22
C ILE A 193 -40.97 -5.67 -46.03
N ILE A 194 -40.54 -6.85 -45.56
CA ILE A 194 -40.91 -8.14 -46.16
C ILE A 194 -42.34 -8.53 -45.78
N ARG A 195 -42.76 -8.30 -44.52
CA ARG A 195 -44.10 -8.63 -44.03
C ARG A 195 -45.19 -7.80 -44.72
N GLU A 196 -44.98 -6.49 -44.86
CA GLU A 196 -45.89 -5.58 -45.60
C GLU A 196 -46.05 -6.01 -47.07
N LYS A 197 -45.04 -6.64 -47.68
CA LYS A 197 -45.10 -7.21 -49.03
C LYS A 197 -45.72 -8.61 -49.10
N SER A 198 -46.17 -9.15 -47.98
CA SER A 198 -46.78 -10.49 -47.87
C SER A 198 -48.25 -10.48 -47.45
N GLU A 199 -48.82 -9.32 -47.10
CA GLU A 199 -50.26 -9.20 -46.87
C GLU A 199 -51.02 -9.17 -48.22
N PRO A 200 -52.01 -10.07 -48.44
CA PRO A 200 -52.61 -10.28 -49.76
C PRO A 200 -53.79 -9.35 -50.04
N THR A 201 -53.53 -8.12 -50.47
CA THR A 201 -54.59 -7.21 -50.96
C THR A 201 -55.01 -7.56 -52.40
N TYR A 202 -56.32 -7.60 -52.64
CA TYR A 202 -56.93 -8.40 -53.71
C TYR A 202 -57.09 -7.64 -55.06
N HIS A 203 -56.12 -7.75 -55.98
CA HIS A 203 -56.34 -8.11 -57.40
C HIS A 203 -55.10 -7.99 -58.33
N ARG A 204 -55.00 -8.94 -59.29
CA ARG A 204 -54.51 -8.85 -60.70
C ARG A 204 -53.32 -7.90 -61.02
N GLN A 205 -52.24 -8.33 -61.66
CA GLN A 205 -52.14 -9.29 -62.77
C GLN A 205 -50.73 -9.90 -62.91
N SER A 206 -50.62 -11.07 -63.54
CA SER A 206 -49.41 -11.89 -63.62
C SER A 206 -48.28 -11.32 -64.47
N SER A 207 -47.04 -11.39 -63.96
CA SER A 207 -45.80 -11.51 -64.75
C SER A 207 -44.70 -12.11 -63.86
N CYS A 208 -43.89 -13.02 -64.39
CA CYS A 208 -43.00 -13.86 -63.58
C CYS A 208 -41.67 -13.15 -63.28
N ILE A 209 -41.36 -12.92 -62.01
CA ILE A 209 -40.00 -12.69 -61.50
C ILE A 209 -39.78 -13.67 -60.34
N SER A 210 -38.66 -14.40 -60.36
CA SER A 210 -38.37 -15.44 -59.39
C SER A 210 -38.09 -14.87 -58.00
N SER A 211 -39.04 -15.08 -57.08
CA SER A 211 -39.00 -14.59 -55.70
C SER A 211 -38.02 -15.39 -54.83
N SER A 212 -36.72 -15.22 -55.07
CA SER A 212 -35.66 -15.61 -54.12
C SER A 212 -35.71 -14.72 -52.88
N SER A 213 -36.77 -14.86 -52.08
CA SER A 213 -37.00 -14.16 -50.81
C SER A 213 -36.13 -14.76 -49.70
N SER A 214 -34.83 -14.85 -49.96
CA SER A 214 -33.83 -15.18 -48.95
C SER A 214 -33.77 -14.01 -47.97
N SER A 215 -34.35 -14.21 -46.79
CA SER A 215 -34.36 -13.28 -45.66
C SER A 215 -32.96 -13.14 -45.04
N LYS A 216 -32.03 -12.55 -45.81
CA LYS A 216 -30.65 -12.31 -45.42
C LYS A 216 -30.59 -11.30 -44.27
N VAL A 217 -30.69 -11.84 -43.05
CA VAL A 217 -30.47 -11.17 -41.75
C VAL A 217 -29.29 -10.19 -41.89
N TYR A 218 -29.43 -8.97 -41.35
CA TYR A 218 -28.44 -7.90 -41.58
C TYR A 218 -27.01 -8.32 -41.18
N PHE A 219 -26.91 -9.18 -40.16
CA PHE A 219 -25.70 -9.87 -39.72
C PHE A 219 -24.90 -10.54 -40.86
N ASN A 220 -25.57 -11.13 -41.84
CA ASN A 220 -24.95 -11.78 -43.01
C ASN A 220 -24.49 -10.78 -44.09
N LYS A 221 -24.61 -9.47 -43.88
CA LYS A 221 -23.94 -8.42 -44.68
C LYS A 221 -22.55 -8.07 -44.14
N PHE A 222 -22.18 -8.52 -42.94
CA PHE A 222 -20.80 -8.39 -42.47
C PHE A 222 -19.91 -9.43 -43.14
N GLY A 223 -18.72 -9.01 -43.58
CA GLY A 223 -17.66 -9.93 -43.99
C GLY A 223 -17.27 -10.87 -42.84
N THR A 224 -16.81 -12.06 -43.18
CA THR A 224 -16.50 -13.17 -42.24
C THR A 224 -15.70 -12.70 -41.03
N THR A 225 -14.61 -11.95 -41.23
CA THR A 225 -13.76 -11.42 -40.16
C THR A 225 -14.53 -10.54 -39.16
N LYS A 226 -15.38 -9.61 -39.64
CA LYS A 226 -16.17 -8.74 -38.76
C LYS A 226 -17.24 -9.52 -37.98
N ARG A 227 -17.81 -10.55 -38.61
CA ARG A 227 -18.77 -11.46 -37.96
C ARG A 227 -18.09 -12.30 -36.86
N THR A 228 -16.90 -12.82 -37.12
CA THR A 228 -16.11 -13.57 -36.13
C THR A 228 -15.71 -12.69 -34.97
N ILE A 229 -15.18 -11.48 -35.20
CA ILE A 229 -14.82 -10.53 -34.14
C ILE A 229 -16.03 -10.17 -33.27
N LEU A 230 -17.18 -9.83 -33.88
CA LEU A 230 -18.38 -9.51 -33.12
C LEU A 230 -18.83 -10.70 -32.25
N LEU A 231 -18.81 -11.93 -32.77
CA LEU A 231 -19.16 -13.12 -32.00
C LEU A 231 -18.16 -13.40 -30.88
N SER A 232 -16.85 -13.39 -31.15
CA SER A 232 -15.83 -13.67 -30.12
C SER A 232 -15.84 -12.61 -29.02
N SER A 233 -15.97 -11.33 -29.36
CA SER A 233 -16.15 -10.26 -28.37
C SER A 233 -17.46 -10.40 -27.59
N THR A 234 -18.54 -10.89 -28.20
CA THR A 234 -19.80 -11.16 -27.48
C THR A 234 -19.65 -12.31 -26.48
N PHE A 235 -19.06 -13.43 -26.88
CA PHE A 235 -18.78 -14.55 -25.96
C PHE A 235 -17.79 -14.16 -24.85
N PHE A 236 -16.78 -13.35 -25.16
CA PHE A 236 -15.84 -12.84 -24.16
C PHE A 236 -16.52 -11.91 -23.14
N LEU A 237 -17.40 -11.00 -23.58
CA LEU A 237 -18.17 -10.15 -22.66
C LEU A 237 -19.17 -10.95 -21.84
N ILE A 238 -19.77 -12.02 -22.39
CA ILE A 238 -20.62 -12.95 -21.63
C ILE A 238 -19.80 -13.69 -20.56
N TYR A 239 -18.57 -14.13 -20.89
CA TYR A 239 -17.66 -14.75 -19.93
C TYR A 239 -17.26 -13.79 -18.80
N LEU A 240 -16.89 -12.54 -19.11
CA LEU A 240 -16.60 -11.53 -18.07
C LEU A 240 -17.86 -11.20 -17.23
N ALA A 241 -19.04 -11.15 -17.84
CA ALA A 241 -20.29 -10.97 -17.10
C ALA A 241 -20.63 -12.17 -16.19
N TYR A 242 -20.23 -13.38 -16.56
CA TYR A 242 -20.35 -14.60 -15.76
C TYR A 242 -19.38 -14.61 -14.56
N LEU A 243 -18.15 -14.12 -14.71
CA LEU A 243 -17.25 -13.88 -13.57
C LEU A 243 -17.85 -12.86 -12.59
N GLY A 244 -18.50 -11.83 -13.12
CA GLY A 244 -19.27 -10.86 -12.35
C GLY A 244 -18.47 -9.70 -11.76
N LEU A 245 -19.21 -8.71 -11.26
CA LEU A 245 -18.66 -7.46 -10.71
C LEU A 245 -18.87 -7.32 -9.19
N ILE A 246 -19.45 -8.34 -8.55
CA ILE A 246 -19.73 -8.35 -7.10
C ILE A 246 -18.46 -8.82 -6.38
N VAL A 247 -17.97 -7.99 -5.45
CA VAL A 247 -16.84 -8.35 -4.57
C VAL A 247 -17.26 -9.52 -3.65
N PRO A 248 -16.52 -10.64 -3.59
CA PRO A 248 -16.81 -11.73 -2.66
C PRO A 248 -16.85 -11.26 -1.21
N GLN A 249 -17.79 -11.79 -0.43
CA GLN A 249 -17.90 -11.46 0.98
C GLN A 249 -16.64 -11.83 1.76
N GLU A 250 -16.37 -11.12 2.86
CA GLU A 250 -15.35 -11.55 3.82
C GLU A 250 -15.94 -12.68 4.68
N GLU A 251 -15.48 -13.90 4.42
CA GLU A 251 -15.69 -15.04 5.32
C GLU A 251 -14.96 -14.81 6.65
N VAL A 252 -15.57 -15.29 7.74
CA VAL A 252 -15.03 -15.16 9.10
C VAL A 252 -14.76 -16.58 9.60
N PRO A 253 -13.49 -16.99 9.78
CA PRO A 253 -13.19 -18.31 10.30
C PRO A 253 -13.66 -18.44 11.75
N PRO A 254 -14.13 -19.62 12.18
CA PRO A 254 -14.60 -19.82 13.54
C PRO A 254 -13.42 -19.79 14.53
N LEU A 255 -13.40 -18.77 15.40
CA LEU A 255 -12.58 -18.77 16.62
C LEU A 255 -13.34 -19.48 17.75
N ASN A 256 -12.61 -20.18 18.61
CA ASN A 256 -13.18 -20.78 19.82
C ASN A 256 -13.26 -19.73 20.95
N THR A 257 -14.17 -18.78 20.83
CA THR A 257 -14.38 -17.68 21.81
C THR A 257 -15.01 -18.15 23.13
N HIS A 258 -15.36 -19.44 23.23
CA HIS A 258 -15.73 -20.13 24.47
C HIS A 258 -14.57 -20.94 25.10
N GLY A 259 -13.39 -20.94 24.49
CA GLY A 259 -12.17 -21.54 25.04
C GLY A 259 -11.39 -20.57 25.93
N ASN A 260 -10.32 -21.07 26.55
CA ASN A 260 -9.47 -20.31 27.48
C ASN A 260 -8.50 -19.32 26.77
N GLU A 261 -8.82 -18.81 25.58
CA GLU A 261 -7.96 -17.81 24.91
C GLU A 261 -8.29 -16.40 25.41
N LYS A 262 -7.36 -15.78 26.16
CA LYS A 262 -7.38 -14.33 26.43
C LYS A 262 -6.43 -13.58 25.50
N TYR A 263 -6.86 -12.41 25.06
CA TYR A 263 -6.20 -11.57 24.06
C TYR A 263 -5.77 -10.24 24.68
N PHE A 264 -4.49 -9.90 24.53
CA PHE A 264 -3.95 -8.59 24.89
C PHE A 264 -3.83 -7.71 23.64
N ILE A 265 -4.72 -6.75 23.45
CA ILE A 265 -4.66 -5.81 22.32
C ILE A 265 -3.74 -4.66 22.69
N ALA A 266 -2.68 -4.45 21.91
CA ALA A 266 -1.69 -3.39 22.09
C ALA A 266 -1.72 -2.42 20.89
N ALA A 267 -1.53 -1.12 21.13
CA ALA A 267 -1.38 -0.14 20.05
C ALA A 267 -0.47 1.04 20.43
N ASN A 268 0.19 1.60 19.42
CA ASN A 268 0.81 2.92 19.49
C ASN A 268 0.21 3.84 18.44
N LEU A 269 -0.11 5.07 18.85
CA LEU A 269 -0.79 6.05 18.02
C LEU A 269 -0.11 7.43 18.17
N HIS A 270 -0.12 8.19 17.07
CA HIS A 270 0.44 9.53 16.97
C HIS A 270 -0.11 10.19 15.70
N ASP A 271 -0.71 11.38 15.82
CA ASP A 271 -1.35 12.14 14.73
C ASP A 271 -2.24 11.23 13.83
N SER A 272 -3.29 10.72 14.47
CA SER A 272 -4.17 9.63 14.05
C SER A 272 -5.67 10.02 14.00
N GLU A 273 -6.01 11.32 13.98
CA GLU A 273 -7.40 11.81 13.95
C GLU A 273 -8.22 11.25 12.78
N ASP A 274 -7.68 11.28 11.56
CA ASP A 274 -8.35 10.80 10.34
C ASP A 274 -8.86 9.36 10.42
N ILE A 275 -8.18 8.53 11.21
CA ILE A 275 -8.35 7.07 11.21
C ILE A 275 -9.06 6.56 12.47
N LEU A 276 -8.85 7.24 13.60
CA LEU A 276 -9.38 6.81 14.90
C LEU A 276 -10.89 6.55 14.94
N PRO A 277 -11.77 7.31 14.27
CA PRO A 277 -13.21 7.01 14.23
C PRO A 277 -13.53 5.65 13.59
N SER A 278 -12.80 5.25 12.54
CA SER A 278 -12.99 3.94 11.90
C SER A 278 -12.29 2.84 12.67
N TRP A 279 -11.06 3.10 13.13
CA TRP A 279 -10.22 2.18 13.90
C TRP A 279 -10.90 1.77 15.21
N SER A 280 -11.46 2.74 15.95
CA SER A 280 -12.21 2.51 17.19
C SER A 280 -13.49 1.70 16.97
N ALA A 281 -14.23 2.00 15.89
CA ALA A 281 -15.47 1.30 15.58
C ALA A 281 -15.22 -0.18 15.17
N GLU A 282 -14.09 -0.49 14.54
CA GLU A 282 -13.71 -1.86 14.20
C GLU A 282 -13.04 -2.59 15.38
N LEU A 283 -12.30 -1.89 16.24
CA LEU A 283 -11.81 -2.43 17.51
C LEU A 283 -12.96 -2.86 18.43
N VAL A 284 -14.00 -2.03 18.59
CA VAL A 284 -15.17 -2.38 19.41
C VAL A 284 -15.86 -3.64 18.87
N LYS A 285 -16.06 -3.76 17.54
CA LYS A 285 -16.64 -4.96 16.92
C LYS A 285 -15.77 -6.22 17.10
N LEU A 286 -14.45 -6.06 17.11
CA LEU A 286 -13.53 -7.15 17.42
C LEU A 286 -13.69 -7.62 18.86
N ILE A 287 -13.77 -6.69 19.82
CA ILE A 287 -13.97 -6.99 21.25
C ILE A 287 -15.35 -7.62 21.50
N ASP A 288 -16.40 -7.11 20.84
CA ASP A 288 -17.75 -7.70 20.86
C ASP A 288 -17.77 -9.14 20.31
N HIS A 289 -16.88 -9.48 19.35
CA HIS A 289 -16.75 -10.83 18.79
C HIS A 289 -15.90 -11.78 19.66
N LEU A 290 -14.76 -11.32 20.19
CA LEU A 290 -13.85 -12.12 21.01
C LEU A 290 -14.39 -12.36 22.44
N GLY A 291 -15.31 -11.51 22.90
CA GLY A 291 -15.91 -11.54 24.23
C GLY A 291 -15.21 -10.58 25.20
N HIS A 292 -15.97 -9.70 25.85
CA HIS A 292 -15.42 -8.60 26.66
C HIS A 292 -14.50 -9.06 27.80
N ASN A 293 -14.84 -10.19 28.46
CA ASN A 293 -14.04 -10.77 29.55
C ASN A 293 -12.73 -11.44 29.07
N ASN A 294 -12.60 -11.68 27.76
CA ASN A 294 -11.44 -12.33 27.16
C ASN A 294 -10.40 -11.32 26.65
N VAL A 295 -10.67 -10.01 26.70
CA VAL A 295 -9.84 -8.98 26.05
C VAL A 295 -9.40 -7.89 27.02
N TYR A 296 -8.10 -7.59 27.00
CA TYR A 296 -7.54 -6.36 27.58
C TYR A 296 -7.05 -5.42 26.48
N VAL A 297 -7.21 -4.11 26.65
CA VAL A 297 -6.78 -3.10 25.67
C VAL A 297 -5.73 -2.15 26.27
N SER A 298 -4.54 -2.10 25.66
CA SER A 298 -3.42 -1.24 26.07
C SER A 298 -3.02 -0.31 24.91
N ILE A 299 -3.19 1.00 25.09
CA ILE A 299 -2.85 2.00 24.06
C ILE A 299 -1.90 3.03 24.67
N TYR A 300 -0.75 3.22 24.03
CA TYR A 300 0.17 4.32 24.34
C TYR A 300 0.24 5.29 23.16
N GLU A 301 -0.38 6.46 23.34
CA GLU A 301 -0.26 7.64 22.49
C GLU A 301 0.83 8.56 23.04
N SER A 302 1.52 9.26 22.15
CA SER A 302 2.53 10.25 22.54
C SER A 302 2.67 11.37 21.51
N ASN A 303 2.75 12.61 22.00
CA ASN A 303 3.08 13.82 21.23
C ASN A 303 2.17 14.09 20.02
N SER A 304 0.90 13.63 20.03
CA SER A 304 -0.07 14.08 19.01
C SER A 304 -0.45 15.55 19.20
N HIS A 305 -0.63 16.23 18.08
CA HIS A 305 -1.01 17.64 17.93
C HIS A 305 -2.47 17.81 17.46
N ASP A 306 -3.05 16.74 16.92
CA ASP A 306 -4.43 16.67 16.42
C ASP A 306 -5.44 16.20 17.49
N SER A 307 -6.68 15.91 17.10
CA SER A 307 -7.74 15.45 18.01
C SER A 307 -7.56 14.01 18.54
N THR A 308 -6.46 13.30 18.23
CA THR A 308 -6.18 11.91 18.69
C THR A 308 -6.42 11.76 20.19
N LYS A 309 -5.93 12.69 21.01
CA LYS A 309 -6.06 12.65 22.47
C LYS A 309 -7.52 12.74 22.93
N SER A 310 -8.36 13.51 22.23
CA SER A 310 -9.80 13.63 22.48
C SER A 310 -10.57 12.37 22.05
N LEU A 311 -10.25 11.85 20.87
CA LEU A 311 -10.85 10.63 20.31
C LEU A 311 -10.52 9.39 21.17
N LEU A 312 -9.29 9.31 21.70
CA LEU A 312 -8.90 8.25 22.65
C LEU A 312 -9.60 8.36 24.00
N SER A 313 -9.93 9.56 24.47
CA SER A 313 -10.78 9.75 25.65
C SER A 313 -12.21 9.21 25.41
N SER A 314 -12.77 9.48 24.23
CA SER A 314 -14.07 8.93 23.81
C SER A 314 -14.04 7.39 23.71
N LEU A 315 -12.98 6.81 23.16
CA LEU A 315 -12.76 5.35 23.14
C LEU A 315 -12.62 4.79 24.56
N ASN A 316 -11.90 5.47 25.46
CA ASN A 316 -11.72 5.05 26.85
C ASN A 316 -13.06 4.93 27.59
N GLN A 317 -13.97 5.88 27.39
CA GLN A 317 -15.35 5.80 27.91
C GLN A 317 -16.13 4.65 27.25
N THR A 318 -16.09 4.57 25.91
CA THR A 318 -16.78 3.55 25.09
C THR A 318 -16.43 2.11 25.49
N LEU A 319 -15.18 1.88 25.93
CA LEU A 319 -14.71 0.61 26.49
C LEU A 319 -15.12 0.42 27.95
N SER A 320 -15.11 1.49 28.77
CA SER A 320 -15.60 1.49 30.16
C SER A 320 -17.07 1.07 30.26
N ASP A 321 -17.92 1.62 29.39
CA ASP A 321 -19.36 1.36 29.35
C ASP A 321 -19.70 -0.07 28.91
N ARG A 322 -18.72 -0.79 28.33
CA ARG A 322 -18.78 -2.21 27.98
C ARG A 322 -18.13 -3.13 29.03
N GLY A 323 -17.59 -2.59 30.11
CA GLY A 323 -16.86 -3.37 31.12
C GLY A 323 -15.51 -3.92 30.64
N VAL A 324 -14.96 -3.43 29.53
CA VAL A 324 -13.68 -3.91 28.99
C VAL A 324 -12.53 -3.34 29.82
N THR A 325 -11.61 -4.20 30.27
CA THR A 325 -10.41 -3.77 31.00
C THR A 325 -9.41 -3.15 30.04
N ARG A 326 -8.91 -1.95 30.38
CA ARG A 326 -8.03 -1.18 29.50
C ARG A 326 -7.12 -0.20 30.23
N ARG A 327 -6.01 0.16 29.58
CA ARG A 327 -5.09 1.24 29.95
C ARG A 327 -4.79 2.05 28.70
N ILE A 328 -5.29 3.29 28.67
CA ILE A 328 -5.06 4.23 27.57
C ILE A 328 -4.26 5.40 28.14
N ILE A 329 -3.04 5.59 27.65
CA ILE A 329 -2.12 6.66 28.05
C ILE A 329 -1.98 7.63 26.88
N THR A 330 -2.23 8.90 27.13
CA THR A 330 -1.89 10.01 26.23
C THR A 330 -0.73 10.79 26.82
N ALA A 331 0.48 10.59 26.30
CA ALA A 331 1.70 11.14 26.86
C ALA A 331 2.14 12.44 26.16
N GLN A 332 2.78 13.29 26.95
CA GLN A 332 3.55 14.44 26.47
C GLN A 332 5.02 14.19 26.85
N ASP A 333 5.90 14.14 25.85
CA ASP A 333 7.34 13.96 25.96
C ASP A 333 8.05 15.13 25.26
N ASP A 334 8.19 16.22 26.00
CA ASP A 334 8.84 17.45 25.52
C ASP A 334 10.37 17.32 25.43
N LYS A 335 10.94 16.14 25.73
CA LYS A 335 12.39 15.87 25.63
C LYS A 335 12.77 15.28 24.28
N HIS A 336 11.88 14.50 23.67
CA HIS A 336 12.08 13.88 22.36
C HIS A 336 11.18 14.54 21.31
N TRP A 337 11.65 15.66 20.77
CA TRP A 337 10.96 16.37 19.68
C TRP A 337 11.10 15.60 18.36
N TRP A 338 10.08 15.73 17.51
CA TRP A 338 10.05 15.15 16.17
C TRP A 338 10.25 16.28 15.13
N PRO A 339 10.99 16.06 14.03
CA PRO A 339 11.64 14.82 13.59
C PRO A 339 12.98 14.51 14.29
N TYR A 340 13.29 13.21 14.38
CA TYR A 340 14.60 12.72 14.85
C TYR A 340 15.71 12.98 13.83
N ASN A 341 16.90 13.32 14.33
CA ASN A 341 18.09 13.57 13.51
C ASN A 341 18.70 12.28 12.96
N THR A 342 18.60 11.16 13.69
CA THR A 342 19.22 9.87 13.31
C THR A 342 18.24 8.69 13.39
N SER A 343 18.55 7.60 12.68
CA SER A 343 17.78 6.35 12.77
C SER A 343 17.81 5.72 14.17
N PRO A 344 18.96 5.59 14.86
CA PRO A 344 19.02 4.93 16.17
C PRO A 344 18.18 5.62 17.25
N GLU A 345 18.14 6.95 17.28
CA GLU A 345 17.29 7.72 18.20
C GLU A 345 15.79 7.39 17.97
N ARG A 346 15.36 7.43 16.70
CA ARG A 346 13.99 7.09 16.29
C ARG A 346 13.62 5.65 16.65
N ILE A 347 14.54 4.69 16.43
CA ILE A 347 14.35 3.28 16.74
C ILE A 347 14.24 3.08 18.27
N GLY A 348 15.10 3.74 19.05
CA GLY A 348 15.06 3.71 20.52
C GLY A 348 13.75 4.28 21.09
N TYR A 349 13.26 5.40 20.52
CA TYR A 349 11.97 5.96 20.91
C TYR A 349 10.79 5.02 20.60
N LEU A 350 10.75 4.44 19.39
CA LEU A 350 9.69 3.50 19.00
C LEU A 350 9.73 2.22 19.85
N ALA A 351 10.92 1.71 20.16
CA ALA A 351 11.08 0.58 21.08
C ALA A 351 10.49 0.89 22.47
N ASN A 352 10.81 2.06 23.04
CA ASN A 352 10.27 2.52 24.32
C ASN A 352 8.73 2.65 24.26
N ALA A 353 8.19 3.32 23.23
CA ALA A 353 6.74 3.49 23.04
C ALA A 353 6.00 2.14 22.95
N ARG A 354 6.57 1.14 22.26
CA ARG A 354 5.99 -0.21 22.17
C ARG A 354 6.06 -0.97 23.50
N ASN A 355 7.19 -0.88 24.21
CA ASN A 355 7.32 -1.47 25.55
C ASN A 355 6.32 -0.86 26.56
N LYS A 356 6.06 0.44 26.50
CA LYS A 356 5.01 1.10 27.32
C LYS A 356 3.61 0.54 27.08
N ALA A 357 3.30 0.10 25.86
CA ALA A 357 2.04 -0.59 25.56
C ALA A 357 2.02 -2.03 26.12
N LEU A 358 3.17 -2.69 26.30
CA LEU A 358 3.28 -4.04 26.88
C LEU A 358 3.53 -4.07 28.41
N GLU A 359 3.86 -2.94 29.05
CA GLU A 359 4.02 -2.81 30.51
C GLU A 359 3.02 -3.63 31.36
N PRO A 360 1.69 -3.65 31.07
CA PRO A 360 0.72 -4.38 31.89
C PRO A 360 0.92 -5.90 31.95
N ILE A 361 1.70 -6.47 31.03
CA ILE A 361 2.07 -7.90 31.03
C ILE A 361 3.59 -8.13 31.20
N GLN A 362 4.40 -7.06 31.22
CA GLN A 362 5.87 -7.13 31.25
C GLN A 362 6.56 -6.51 32.46
N SER A 363 5.88 -5.61 33.18
CA SER A 363 6.54 -4.82 34.22
C SER A 363 7.04 -5.66 35.39
N THR A 364 8.23 -5.32 35.89
CA THR A 364 8.72 -5.77 37.20
C THR A 364 7.87 -5.19 38.34
N ASP A 365 7.35 -3.98 38.16
CA ASP A 365 6.48 -3.28 39.12
C ASP A 365 5.07 -3.89 39.14
N GLU A 366 4.69 -4.43 40.28
CA GLU A 366 3.40 -5.10 40.52
C GLU A 366 2.20 -4.13 40.53
N SER A 367 2.44 -2.83 40.71
CA SER A 367 1.37 -1.81 40.59
C SER A 367 1.04 -1.49 39.13
N MET A 368 1.94 -1.84 38.21
CA MET A 368 1.82 -1.58 36.77
C MET A 368 1.46 -2.85 35.97
N ARG A 369 1.85 -4.03 36.46
CA ARG A 369 1.53 -5.35 35.89
C ARG A 369 0.16 -5.86 36.40
N LEU A 370 -0.62 -6.47 35.51
CA LEU A 370 -1.92 -7.07 35.82
C LEU A 370 -1.75 -8.31 36.71
N SER A 371 -2.71 -8.59 37.58
CA SER A 371 -2.75 -9.82 38.39
C SER A 371 -2.81 -11.08 37.53
N GLU A 372 -3.70 -11.08 36.55
CA GLU A 372 -4.02 -12.18 35.63
C GLU A 372 -3.14 -12.19 34.36
N TYR A 373 -1.97 -11.54 34.40
CA TYR A 373 -1.09 -11.41 33.23
C TYR A 373 -0.65 -12.76 32.62
N GLN A 374 -0.65 -13.83 33.41
CA GLN A 374 -0.29 -15.19 32.97
C GLN A 374 -1.35 -15.85 32.07
N ASP A 375 -2.60 -15.36 32.11
CA ASP A 375 -3.72 -15.96 31.38
C ASP A 375 -3.76 -15.55 29.89
N PHE A 376 -3.01 -14.52 29.47
CA PHE A 376 -3.00 -14.07 28.08
C PHE A 376 -2.33 -15.10 27.18
N THR A 377 -3.03 -15.57 26.15
CA THR A 377 -2.52 -16.56 25.20
C THR A 377 -1.97 -15.90 23.93
N LYS A 378 -2.53 -14.76 23.52
CA LYS A 378 -2.10 -14.00 22.34
C LYS A 378 -1.99 -12.49 22.62
N ILE A 379 -1.03 -11.84 21.97
CA ILE A 379 -0.92 -10.38 21.89
C ILE A 379 -1.29 -9.95 20.47
N ILE A 380 -2.17 -8.98 20.31
CA ILE A 380 -2.60 -8.42 19.03
C ILE A 380 -2.09 -6.97 18.98
N PHE A 381 -1.01 -6.71 18.25
CA PHE A 381 -0.47 -5.36 18.07
C PHE A 381 -1.08 -4.70 16.83
N LEU A 382 -1.58 -3.46 16.97
CA LEU A 382 -2.21 -2.68 15.90
C LEU A 382 -1.48 -1.33 15.70
N ASN A 383 -1.14 -1.00 14.46
CA ASN A 383 -0.69 0.34 14.04
C ASN A 383 -1.89 1.27 13.76
N ASP A 384 -1.60 2.54 13.39
CA ASP A 384 -2.53 3.52 12.80
C ASP A 384 -2.93 3.17 11.35
N VAL A 385 -3.49 1.97 11.14
CA VAL A 385 -3.96 1.46 9.83
C VAL A 385 -5.45 1.14 9.78
N PHE A 386 -6.04 1.21 8.58
CA PHE A 386 -7.42 0.81 8.30
C PHE A 386 -7.50 -0.72 8.27
N PHE A 387 -8.42 -1.29 9.06
CA PHE A 387 -8.71 -2.72 9.13
C PHE A 387 -10.23 -2.97 9.19
N THR A 388 -10.67 -4.22 9.03
CA THR A 388 -11.99 -4.69 9.51
C THR A 388 -11.80 -5.66 10.67
N TRP A 389 -12.73 -5.72 11.62
CA TRP A 389 -12.68 -6.71 12.71
C TRP A 389 -12.52 -8.15 12.18
N LYS A 390 -13.22 -8.46 11.08
CA LYS A 390 -13.10 -9.72 10.32
C LYS A 390 -11.68 -10.02 9.85
N SER A 391 -10.92 -8.99 9.47
CA SER A 391 -9.55 -9.15 9.01
C SER A 391 -8.60 -9.48 10.17
N ILE A 392 -8.82 -8.91 11.36
CA ILE A 392 -8.08 -9.28 12.56
C ILE A 392 -8.48 -10.68 13.04
N VAL A 393 -9.76 -11.07 12.96
CA VAL A 393 -10.21 -12.45 13.23
C VAL A 393 -9.53 -13.45 12.28
N ARG A 394 -9.43 -13.14 10.98
CA ARG A 394 -8.67 -13.96 10.01
C ARG A 394 -7.18 -14.04 10.33
N LEU A 395 -6.59 -12.97 10.89
CA LEU A 395 -5.19 -12.96 11.32
C LEU A 395 -4.98 -13.86 12.55
N ILE A 396 -5.81 -13.74 13.58
CA ILE A 396 -5.81 -14.60 14.79
C ILE A 396 -6.02 -16.07 14.41
N ALA A 397 -6.94 -16.34 13.48
CA ALA A 397 -7.29 -17.68 13.03
C ALA A 397 -6.31 -18.26 11.98
N THR A 398 -5.14 -17.65 11.75
CA THR A 398 -4.19 -18.14 10.75
C THR A 398 -3.72 -19.55 11.12
N LYS A 399 -3.88 -20.49 10.18
CA LYS A 399 -3.35 -21.85 10.26
C LYS A 399 -2.49 -22.13 9.04
N VAL A 400 -1.49 -22.98 9.23
CA VAL A 400 -0.58 -23.45 8.17
C VAL A 400 -0.58 -24.97 8.19
N GLU A 401 -0.50 -25.61 7.03
CA GLU A 401 -0.56 -27.07 6.93
C GLU A 401 0.55 -27.72 7.77
N GLY A 402 0.17 -28.70 8.60
CA GLY A 402 1.07 -29.37 9.54
C GLY A 402 1.49 -28.56 10.77
N GLN A 403 0.96 -27.35 10.99
CA GLN A 403 1.35 -26.47 12.10
C GLN A 403 0.13 -25.93 12.86
N ASP A 404 -0.16 -26.50 14.03
CA ASP A 404 -1.32 -26.14 14.86
C ASP A 404 -1.24 -24.75 15.51
N GLU A 405 -0.03 -24.20 15.64
CA GLU A 405 0.24 -22.89 16.24
C GLU A 405 1.36 -22.15 15.52
N TYR A 406 1.23 -20.82 15.46
CA TYR A 406 2.29 -19.87 15.13
C TYR A 406 2.87 -19.22 16.40
N ASP A 407 4.12 -18.74 16.31
CA ASP A 407 4.73 -17.88 17.32
C ASP A 407 4.47 -16.39 17.01
N GLN A 408 4.43 -16.04 15.71
CA GLN A 408 4.10 -14.72 15.20
C GLN A 408 3.39 -14.80 13.84
N VAL A 409 2.39 -13.96 13.60
CA VAL A 409 1.79 -13.76 12.27
C VAL A 409 1.48 -12.30 11.99
N CYS A 410 1.83 -11.81 10.79
CA CYS A 410 1.57 -10.44 10.35
C CYS A 410 0.51 -10.35 9.24
N ALA A 411 -0.20 -9.22 9.19
CA ALA A 411 -0.96 -8.79 8.03
C ALA A 411 -0.03 -8.31 6.89
N LEU A 412 -0.61 -7.96 5.74
CA LEU A 412 0.03 -7.08 4.76
C LEU A 412 -0.54 -5.66 4.92
N ASP A 413 0.28 -4.61 4.92
CA ASP A 413 -0.17 -3.23 4.92
C ASP A 413 0.30 -2.45 3.68
N PHE A 414 -0.54 -1.54 3.21
CA PHE A 414 -0.33 -0.84 1.94
C PHE A 414 -0.38 0.68 2.11
N GLY A 415 0.41 1.37 1.29
CA GLY A 415 0.37 2.82 1.12
C GLY A 415 0.58 3.20 -0.35
N THR A 416 0.77 4.49 -0.61
CA THR A 416 0.90 5.06 -1.97
C THR A 416 1.92 4.38 -2.90
N SER A 417 2.96 3.72 -2.37
CA SER A 417 3.97 3.00 -3.18
C SER A 417 3.81 1.46 -3.21
N GLY A 418 2.70 0.90 -2.72
CA GLY A 418 2.51 -0.57 -2.60
C GLY A 418 2.64 -1.07 -1.17
N LEU A 419 3.24 -2.24 -0.96
CA LEU A 419 3.45 -2.82 0.37
C LEU A 419 4.35 -1.90 1.21
N TYR A 420 3.93 -1.61 2.44
CA TYR A 420 4.61 -0.69 3.36
C TYR A 420 5.64 -1.43 4.25
N ASP A 421 6.38 -0.68 5.07
CA ASP A 421 7.38 -1.13 6.07
C ASP A 421 8.31 -2.29 5.65
N THR A 422 8.60 -2.39 4.35
CA THR A 422 9.40 -3.47 3.73
C THR A 422 10.83 -3.64 4.27
N TRP A 423 11.29 -2.70 5.09
CA TRP A 423 12.59 -2.70 5.77
C TRP A 423 12.55 -3.34 7.18
N ALA A 424 11.37 -3.52 7.78
CA ALA A 424 11.19 -4.24 9.03
C ALA A 424 11.02 -5.76 8.79
N SER A 425 10.27 -6.13 7.75
CA SER A 425 9.99 -7.52 7.39
C SER A 425 11.10 -8.16 6.53
N ARG A 426 11.22 -9.49 6.59
CA ARG A 426 12.17 -10.30 5.80
C ARG A 426 11.48 -11.53 5.24
N ASP A 427 11.69 -11.83 3.96
CA ASP A 427 11.26 -13.10 3.39
C ASP A 427 12.03 -14.29 4.01
N ILE A 428 11.61 -15.51 3.71
CA ILE A 428 12.14 -16.74 4.31
C ILE A 428 13.63 -17.00 4.06
N CYS A 429 14.25 -16.24 3.16
CA CYS A 429 15.70 -16.25 2.91
C CYS A 429 16.43 -15.06 3.56
N GLY A 430 15.80 -14.39 4.53
CA GLY A 430 16.39 -13.28 5.27
C GLY A 430 16.56 -11.98 4.47
N THR A 431 15.87 -11.82 3.33
CA THR A 431 16.00 -10.61 2.49
C THR A 431 14.84 -9.63 2.72
N PRO A 432 15.07 -8.30 2.70
CA PRO A 432 13.99 -7.31 2.84
C PRO A 432 12.87 -7.50 1.82
N LEU A 433 11.62 -7.31 2.26
CA LEU A 433 10.47 -7.36 1.37
C LEU A 433 10.53 -6.28 0.28
N ARG A 434 9.66 -6.42 -0.71
CA ARG A 434 9.54 -5.55 -1.88
C ARG A 434 8.18 -4.83 -1.85
N PRO A 435 8.11 -3.55 -2.26
CA PRO A 435 6.84 -2.82 -2.29
C PRO A 435 5.88 -3.35 -3.38
N PHE A 436 6.42 -4.00 -4.41
CA PHE A 436 5.68 -4.47 -5.58
C PHE A 436 5.52 -5.99 -5.57
N TRP A 437 4.47 -6.47 -6.23
CA TRP A 437 4.23 -7.90 -6.46
C TRP A 437 5.47 -8.56 -7.11
N PRO A 438 5.95 -9.72 -6.63
CA PRO A 438 5.32 -10.64 -5.65
C PRO A 438 5.76 -10.44 -4.18
N TYR A 439 6.29 -9.27 -3.82
CA TYR A 439 6.72 -8.88 -2.46
C TYR A 439 7.93 -9.62 -1.86
N VAL A 440 8.22 -10.85 -2.28
CA VAL A 440 9.31 -11.71 -1.79
C VAL A 440 10.30 -12.08 -2.91
N LYS A 441 11.26 -12.98 -2.63
CA LYS A 441 12.12 -13.62 -3.64
C LYS A 441 11.95 -15.14 -3.73
N ASP A 442 11.64 -15.81 -2.62
CA ASP A 442 11.50 -17.27 -2.60
C ASP A 442 10.27 -17.75 -3.39
N GLN A 443 10.49 -18.60 -4.39
CA GLN A 443 9.45 -19.09 -5.31
C GLN A 443 8.34 -19.87 -4.61
N VAL A 444 8.66 -20.68 -3.59
CA VAL A 444 7.66 -21.43 -2.80
C VAL A 444 6.73 -20.46 -2.07
N THR A 445 7.27 -19.37 -1.55
CA THR A 445 6.47 -18.30 -0.95
C THR A 445 5.66 -17.52 -1.99
N ILE A 446 6.19 -17.24 -3.19
CA ILE A 446 5.41 -16.60 -4.29
C ILE A 446 4.15 -17.41 -4.62
N GLU A 447 4.29 -18.73 -4.77
CA GLU A 447 3.18 -19.64 -5.11
C GLU A 447 2.10 -19.70 -4.01
N LYS A 448 2.46 -19.49 -2.74
CA LYS A 448 1.48 -19.34 -1.65
C LYS A 448 0.73 -18.02 -1.73
N ILE A 449 1.44 -16.90 -1.96
CA ILE A 449 0.81 -15.57 -2.09
C ILE A 449 -0.14 -15.55 -3.31
N GLU A 450 0.19 -16.23 -4.42
CA GLU A 450 -0.67 -16.34 -5.61
C GLU A 450 -2.04 -16.97 -5.31
N LYS A 451 -2.10 -17.94 -4.40
CA LYS A 451 -3.31 -18.65 -3.95
C LYS A 451 -4.00 -17.98 -2.75
N GLU A 452 -3.46 -16.86 -2.27
CA GLU A 452 -3.79 -16.20 -1.00
C GLU A 452 -3.61 -17.09 0.25
N GLU A 453 -2.69 -18.06 0.20
CA GLU A 453 -2.31 -18.94 1.32
C GLU A 453 -1.31 -18.26 2.29
N PRO A 454 -1.43 -18.47 3.62
CA PRO A 454 -0.44 -17.98 4.59
C PRO A 454 0.96 -18.58 4.37
N PHE A 455 1.99 -17.74 4.47
CA PHE A 455 3.34 -18.07 4.04
C PHE A 455 4.43 -17.74 5.07
N GLU A 456 5.57 -18.41 4.96
CA GLU A 456 6.70 -18.31 5.89
C GLU A 456 7.61 -17.13 5.58
N VAL A 457 8.14 -16.52 6.65
CA VAL A 457 9.01 -15.34 6.64
C VAL A 457 10.02 -15.45 7.77
N SER A 458 11.22 -14.87 7.61
CA SER A 458 12.22 -14.90 8.69
C SER A 458 11.96 -13.83 9.77
N SER A 459 11.22 -12.75 9.46
CA SER A 459 10.73 -11.76 10.44
C SER A 459 9.64 -10.91 9.77
N CYS A 460 8.68 -10.35 10.52
CA CYS A 460 7.68 -9.46 9.95
C CYS A 460 7.18 -8.36 10.89
N TRP A 461 6.76 -7.23 10.31
CA TRP A 461 5.94 -6.20 10.95
C TRP A 461 5.23 -5.35 9.90
N ASN A 462 3.91 -5.52 9.76
CA ASN A 462 3.11 -4.84 8.73
C ASN A 462 1.66 -4.67 9.24
N GLY A 463 1.28 -3.45 9.60
CA GLY A 463 -0.08 -3.00 9.98
C GLY A 463 -0.68 -3.58 11.27
N ALA A 464 -0.78 -4.90 11.35
CA ALA A 464 -1.22 -5.66 12.50
C ALA A 464 -0.40 -6.94 12.64
N VAL A 465 -0.06 -7.30 13.88
CA VAL A 465 0.73 -8.50 14.20
C VAL A 465 0.09 -9.23 15.36
N VAL A 466 -0.01 -10.56 15.28
CA VAL A 466 -0.44 -11.41 16.40
C VAL A 466 0.71 -12.29 16.85
N PHE A 467 1.08 -12.19 18.12
CA PHE A 467 2.11 -13.02 18.75
C PHE A 467 1.48 -14.05 19.68
N LYS A 468 2.12 -15.20 19.85
CA LYS A 468 1.90 -16.05 21.03
C LYS A 468 2.46 -15.30 22.25
N ALA A 469 1.67 -15.15 23.31
CA ALA A 469 2.00 -14.21 24.37
C ALA A 469 3.17 -14.67 25.28
N GLY A 470 3.33 -15.98 25.51
CA GLY A 470 4.25 -16.55 26.52
C GLY A 470 5.70 -16.00 26.55
N PRO A 471 6.38 -15.78 25.41
CA PRO A 471 7.71 -15.13 25.37
C PRO A 471 7.74 -13.69 25.89
N PHE A 472 6.59 -13.01 25.84
CA PHE A 472 6.41 -11.60 26.21
C PHE A 472 5.79 -11.40 27.59
N LEU A 473 5.46 -12.46 28.33
CA LEU A 473 4.93 -12.35 29.69
C LEU A 473 6.07 -12.23 30.71
N TYR A 474 5.88 -11.38 31.72
CA TYR A 474 6.82 -11.20 32.83
C TYR A 474 7.25 -12.54 33.44
N LYS A 475 8.54 -12.67 33.74
CA LYS A 475 9.08 -13.80 34.48
C LYS A 475 9.75 -13.26 35.73
N ALA A 476 9.36 -13.81 36.89
CA ALA A 476 10.07 -13.54 38.12
C ALA A 476 11.55 -13.96 37.97
N PRO A 477 12.51 -13.19 38.53
CA PRO A 477 13.86 -13.69 38.71
C PRO A 477 13.81 -15.01 39.48
N VAL A 478 14.48 -16.04 38.96
CA VAL A 478 14.68 -17.27 39.72
C VAL A 478 15.76 -16.98 40.76
N GLU A 479 15.42 -17.06 42.04
CA GLU A 479 16.42 -17.07 43.11
C GLU A 479 17.16 -18.40 43.05
N GLU A 480 18.29 -18.43 42.33
CA GLU A 480 19.25 -19.53 42.43
C GLU A 480 19.88 -19.53 43.83
N SER A 481 19.34 -20.35 44.72
CA SER A 481 19.92 -20.64 46.03
C SER A 481 21.17 -21.51 45.86
N ILE A 482 22.33 -20.86 45.64
CA ILE A 482 23.61 -21.53 45.43
C ILE A 482 24.12 -22.12 46.77
N GLU A 483 23.75 -23.38 47.05
CA GLU A 483 24.55 -24.26 47.89
C GLU A 483 25.50 -25.07 46.99
N PRO A 484 26.84 -24.93 47.12
CA PRO A 484 27.79 -25.50 46.17
C PRO A 484 28.16 -26.97 46.50
N GLU A 485 27.29 -27.92 46.17
CA GLU A 485 27.66 -29.35 46.15
C GLU A 485 28.21 -29.81 44.78
N ASN A 486 29.47 -30.23 44.77
CA ASN A 486 30.19 -30.90 43.66
C ASN A 486 30.39 -30.11 42.33
N PRO A 487 31.48 -29.33 42.20
CA PRO A 487 31.95 -28.74 40.93
C PRO A 487 32.62 -29.78 40.00
N ALA A 488 31.98 -30.94 39.86
CA ALA A 488 32.43 -32.09 39.07
C ALA A 488 31.30 -32.78 38.28
N LEU A 489 30.05 -32.30 38.44
CA LEU A 489 28.87 -32.72 37.68
C LEU A 489 28.10 -31.53 37.07
N GLU A 490 28.73 -30.35 37.00
CA GLU A 490 28.24 -29.19 36.24
C GLU A 490 28.33 -29.44 34.72
N GLY A 491 27.46 -30.33 34.23
CA GLY A 491 27.58 -30.93 32.90
C GLY A 491 26.33 -30.88 32.01
N GLU A 492 25.18 -30.36 32.47
CA GLU A 492 23.95 -30.41 31.64
C GLU A 492 22.90 -29.29 31.82
N TYR A 493 23.13 -28.26 32.67
CA TYR A 493 22.11 -27.21 32.93
C TYR A 493 22.58 -25.74 32.80
N HIS A 494 23.67 -25.44 32.08
CA HIS A 494 24.00 -24.06 31.75
C HIS A 494 23.18 -23.51 30.57
N LEU A 495 22.52 -22.37 30.80
CA LEU A 495 21.77 -21.60 29.80
C LEU A 495 22.69 -20.93 28.76
N MET A 496 23.27 -21.72 27.85
CA MET A 496 23.92 -21.21 26.64
C MET A 496 22.89 -20.61 25.68
N LYS A 497 22.44 -19.38 25.96
CA LYS A 497 21.71 -18.53 25.01
C LYS A 497 22.66 -18.08 23.91
N ARG A 498 22.88 -18.95 22.94
CA ARG A 498 23.82 -18.78 21.83
C ARG A 498 23.48 -17.52 21.03
N GLY A 499 24.47 -16.64 20.91
CA GLY A 499 24.40 -15.49 20.01
C GLY A 499 25.14 -15.80 18.73
N TRP A 500 24.52 -16.51 17.79
CA TRP A 500 25.09 -16.68 16.45
C TRP A 500 25.03 -15.34 15.70
N LYS A 501 26.12 -14.60 15.88
CA LYS A 501 26.98 -14.12 14.81
C LYS A 501 26.31 -13.32 13.69
N MET A 502 26.60 -12.02 13.76
CA MET A 502 27.10 -11.26 12.61
C MET A 502 28.35 -11.95 11.99
N VAL A 503 28.13 -13.09 11.32
CA VAL A 503 29.07 -13.91 10.53
C VAL A 503 30.00 -14.87 11.31
N ASP A 504 30.17 -16.07 10.73
CA ASP A 504 30.81 -17.22 11.34
C ASP A 504 32.33 -17.27 11.28
N ASP A 505 32.96 -17.45 12.45
CA ASP A 505 34.29 -18.06 12.59
C ASP A 505 34.21 -19.53 12.20
N GLN A 506 35.03 -19.93 11.22
CA GLN A 506 35.33 -21.31 10.89
C GLN A 506 36.77 -21.65 11.31
N THR A 507 36.93 -22.24 12.49
CA THR A 507 37.52 -23.59 12.61
C THR A 507 37.35 -24.16 14.03
N GLU A 508 36.60 -25.26 14.16
CA GLU A 508 36.80 -26.13 15.32
C GLU A 508 38.13 -26.87 15.20
N VAL A 509 38.96 -26.69 16.23
CA VAL A 509 39.85 -27.70 16.83
C VAL A 509 40.56 -28.67 15.87
N ARG A 510 41.82 -28.35 15.57
CA ARG A 510 42.87 -29.37 15.52
C ARG A 510 44.07 -28.99 16.39
N SER A 511 44.00 -29.46 17.65
CA SER A 511 45.14 -29.89 18.47
C SER A 511 46.45 -29.10 18.33
N ASN A 512 46.66 -28.11 19.21
CA ASN A 512 47.63 -28.23 20.31
C ASN A 512 47.68 -26.95 21.16
N ALA A 513 47.85 -27.10 22.47
CA ALA A 513 48.08 -25.97 23.37
C ALA A 513 49.56 -25.57 23.33
N ASP A 514 49.92 -24.58 22.51
CA ASP A 514 51.21 -23.86 22.56
C ASP A 514 51.21 -22.52 21.77
N SER A 515 50.32 -22.33 20.79
CA SER A 515 50.22 -21.07 20.03
C SER A 515 49.32 -20.04 20.71
N GLY A 516 49.90 -19.06 21.39
CA GLY A 516 49.17 -17.95 22.02
C GLY A 516 48.57 -16.97 21.01
N PHE A 517 47.37 -17.27 20.51
CA PHE A 517 46.60 -16.38 19.64
C PHE A 517 45.14 -16.30 20.10
N ALA A 518 44.61 -15.08 20.25
CA ALA A 518 43.23 -14.87 20.67
C ALA A 518 42.26 -15.09 19.50
N ALA A 519 41.16 -15.81 19.74
CA ALA A 519 40.11 -16.00 18.74
C ALA A 519 39.62 -14.63 18.22
N THR A 520 39.79 -14.41 16.93
CA THR A 520 39.56 -13.12 16.27
C THR A 520 38.48 -13.28 15.22
N ALA A 521 37.46 -12.42 15.26
CA ALA A 521 36.24 -12.62 14.47
C ALA A 521 36.44 -12.44 12.96
N THR A 522 35.67 -13.19 12.17
CA THR A 522 35.81 -13.37 10.71
C THR A 522 35.70 -12.09 9.90
N TYR A 523 34.97 -11.10 10.40
CA TYR A 523 35.03 -9.74 9.89
C TYR A 523 35.61 -8.80 10.95
N PRO A 524 36.59 -7.95 10.59
CA PRO A 524 37.01 -6.85 11.43
C PRO A 524 35.80 -6.03 11.90
N ASN A 525 35.74 -5.73 13.18
CA ASN A 525 34.68 -4.93 13.83
C ASN A 525 33.29 -5.59 13.94
N SER A 526 33.15 -6.93 13.86
CA SER A 526 31.88 -7.60 14.18
C SER A 526 31.46 -7.35 15.65
N VAL A 527 30.20 -6.94 15.88
CA VAL A 527 29.65 -6.68 17.22
C VAL A 527 28.59 -7.74 17.57
N PHE A 528 28.61 -8.25 18.80
CA PHE A 528 27.64 -9.24 19.29
C PHE A 528 26.30 -8.59 19.65
N SER A 529 25.19 -9.25 19.29
CA SER A 529 23.85 -8.91 19.79
C SER A 529 23.78 -9.02 21.32
N PRO A 530 23.11 -8.09 22.04
CA PRO A 530 22.88 -8.20 23.48
C PRO A 530 22.20 -9.52 23.86
N ALA A 531 22.54 -10.08 25.03
CA ALA A 531 21.99 -11.34 25.52
C ALA A 531 20.45 -11.32 25.56
N LEU A 532 19.80 -12.41 25.15
CA LEU A 532 18.34 -12.51 25.12
C LEU A 532 17.77 -12.54 26.54
N THR A 533 17.14 -11.46 26.98
CA THR A 533 16.32 -11.41 28.21
C THR A 533 14.92 -11.98 27.96
N LEU A 534 14.21 -12.31 29.04
CA LEU A 534 12.77 -12.59 29.01
C LEU A 534 12.08 -11.75 30.12
N PRO A 535 10.91 -11.14 29.88
CA PRO A 535 10.14 -11.14 28.62
C PRO A 535 10.88 -10.50 27.45
N ILE A 536 10.53 -10.92 26.22
CA ILE A 536 11.00 -10.25 24.99
C ILE A 536 10.47 -8.82 24.95
N GLN A 537 11.36 -7.86 24.73
CA GLN A 537 11.06 -6.43 24.66
C GLN A 537 11.59 -5.85 23.35
N PHE A 538 10.92 -4.81 22.84
CA PHE A 538 11.42 -4.03 21.72
C PHE A 538 12.70 -3.29 22.15
N ARG A 539 13.68 -3.23 21.25
CA ARG A 539 15.01 -2.67 21.52
C ARG A 539 15.69 -2.17 20.27
N THR A 540 16.78 -1.42 20.44
CA THR A 540 17.76 -1.10 19.40
C THR A 540 18.67 -2.29 19.08
N SER A 541 19.39 -2.22 17.95
CA SER A 541 20.46 -3.18 17.62
C SER A 541 21.66 -3.04 18.57
N ASN A 542 21.97 -1.80 18.97
CA ASN A 542 23.24 -1.37 19.58
C ASN A 542 24.47 -1.68 18.72
N ILE A 543 24.27 -1.85 17.40
CA ILE A 543 25.32 -2.08 16.41
C ILE A 543 25.33 -0.88 15.46
N SER A 544 26.32 0.00 15.57
CA SER A 544 26.42 1.24 14.79
C SER A 544 26.54 1.04 13.28
N ALA A 545 26.94 -0.15 12.84
CA ALA A 545 26.99 -0.53 11.42
C ALA A 545 25.64 -1.02 10.86
N CYS A 546 24.61 -1.22 11.69
CA CYS A 546 23.38 -1.93 11.32
C CYS A 546 22.12 -1.28 11.93
N ASP A 547 21.47 -0.41 11.14
CA ASP A 547 20.18 0.23 11.43
C ASP A 547 19.00 -0.77 11.31
N HIS A 548 18.88 -1.67 12.28
CA HIS A 548 17.76 -2.60 12.38
C HIS A 548 16.54 -1.98 13.08
N SER A 549 15.33 -2.17 12.51
CA SER A 549 14.08 -1.82 13.20
C SER A 549 13.93 -2.58 14.53
N GLU A 550 13.36 -1.89 15.51
CA GLU A 550 12.87 -2.47 16.76
C GLU A 550 11.89 -3.62 16.52
N CYS A 551 11.10 -3.56 15.45
CA CYS A 551 10.14 -4.58 15.07
C CYS A 551 10.78 -5.78 14.38
N PHE A 552 11.80 -5.55 13.54
CA PHE A 552 12.61 -6.64 12.97
C PHE A 552 13.23 -7.49 14.10
N LEU A 553 13.76 -6.79 15.12
CA LEU A 553 14.50 -7.40 16.23
C LEU A 553 13.62 -8.31 17.11
N ILE A 554 12.30 -8.11 17.16
CA ILE A 554 11.38 -9.05 17.82
C ILE A 554 11.40 -10.42 17.12
N GLY A 555 11.26 -10.45 15.79
CA GLY A 555 11.32 -11.70 15.03
C GLY A 555 12.68 -12.39 15.18
N TYR A 556 13.78 -11.63 15.15
CA TYR A 556 15.13 -12.14 15.41
C TYR A 556 15.29 -12.69 16.84
N ASP A 557 14.73 -12.03 17.87
CA ASP A 557 14.77 -12.54 19.24
C ASP A 557 13.87 -13.78 19.45
N LEU A 558 12.88 -14.02 18.56
CA LEU A 558 12.18 -15.32 18.49
C LEU A 558 13.06 -16.43 17.90
N HIS A 559 13.86 -16.18 16.85
CA HIS A 559 14.88 -17.15 16.39
C HIS A 559 15.83 -17.54 17.53
N ARG A 560 16.32 -16.55 18.27
CA ARG A 560 17.21 -16.75 19.43
C ARG A 560 16.55 -17.44 20.63
N LEU A 561 15.22 -17.42 20.72
CA LEU A 561 14.46 -18.17 21.73
C LEU A 561 14.24 -19.63 21.30
N TYR A 562 14.13 -19.86 20.00
CA TYR A 562 13.82 -21.15 19.37
C TYR A 562 15.02 -21.65 18.52
N ASP A 563 16.23 -21.62 19.10
CA ASP A 563 17.54 -22.00 18.49
C ASP A 563 17.65 -23.50 18.11
N SER A 564 16.56 -24.26 18.21
CA SER A 564 16.49 -25.69 17.90
C SER A 564 16.02 -25.95 16.47
N VAL A 565 16.81 -26.67 15.67
CA VAL A 565 16.47 -27.08 14.29
C VAL A 565 15.16 -27.90 14.24
N GLU A 566 14.82 -28.63 15.31
CA GLU A 566 13.58 -29.41 15.42
C GLU A 566 12.31 -28.54 15.58
N ARG A 567 12.47 -27.30 16.06
CA ARG A 567 11.38 -26.30 16.19
C ARG A 567 11.94 -24.88 15.99
N PRO A 568 12.18 -24.45 14.74
CA PRO A 568 12.43 -23.03 14.45
C PRO A 568 11.22 -22.16 14.81
N PRO A 569 11.38 -20.83 14.96
CA PRO A 569 10.26 -19.94 15.26
C PRO A 569 9.25 -19.92 14.11
N ARG A 570 7.97 -20.04 14.46
CA ARG A 570 6.89 -20.13 13.48
C ARG A 570 6.35 -18.73 13.16
N ILE A 571 7.04 -18.05 12.24
CA ILE A 571 6.73 -16.67 11.82
C ILE A 571 6.10 -16.69 10.41
N TYR A 572 4.89 -16.15 10.29
CA TYR A 572 4.12 -16.16 9.04
C TYR A 572 3.60 -14.77 8.65
N MET A 573 3.15 -14.64 7.40
CA MET A 573 2.26 -13.56 6.96
C MET A 573 1.00 -14.13 6.33
N ASN A 574 -0.15 -13.49 6.55
CA ASN A 574 -1.44 -13.91 6.00
C ASN A 574 -1.88 -12.95 4.89
N PRO A 575 -1.73 -13.32 3.59
CA PRO A 575 -2.00 -12.42 2.48
C PRO A 575 -3.49 -12.10 2.29
N THR A 576 -4.40 -12.83 2.94
CA THR A 576 -5.84 -12.48 2.93
C THR A 576 -6.14 -11.22 3.77
N VAL A 577 -5.25 -10.87 4.70
CA VAL A 577 -5.39 -9.75 5.65
C VAL A 577 -4.66 -8.53 5.11
N LYS A 578 -5.38 -7.68 4.38
CA LYS A 578 -4.83 -6.52 3.66
C LYS A 578 -5.27 -5.22 4.33
N LEU A 579 -4.33 -4.49 4.92
CA LEU A 579 -4.54 -3.26 5.68
C LEU A 579 -3.95 -2.06 4.92
N ALA A 580 -4.21 -0.82 5.34
CA ALA A 580 -3.53 0.34 4.73
C ALA A 580 -3.50 1.57 5.64
N TYR A 581 -2.50 2.43 5.47
CA TYR A 581 -2.44 3.73 6.16
C TYR A 581 -3.42 4.77 5.61
N GLU A 582 -3.88 4.61 4.37
CA GLU A 582 -4.80 5.53 3.70
C GLU A 582 -6.07 4.80 3.22
N LYS A 583 -7.21 5.49 3.24
CA LYS A 583 -8.54 4.93 2.98
C LYS A 583 -8.77 4.51 1.52
N ASN A 584 -8.15 5.23 0.57
CA ASN A 584 -8.05 4.89 -0.86
C ASN A 584 -7.38 3.53 -1.05
N TRP A 585 -6.19 3.29 -0.47
CA TRP A 585 -5.47 2.03 -0.61
C TRP A 585 -6.15 0.88 0.13
N PHE A 586 -6.82 1.15 1.26
CA PHE A 586 -7.66 0.15 1.93
C PHE A 586 -8.81 -0.33 1.01
N VAL A 587 -9.49 0.62 0.36
CA VAL A 587 -10.57 0.33 -0.62
C VAL A 587 -10.03 -0.35 -1.88
N TRP A 588 -8.84 0.04 -2.35
CA TRP A 588 -8.18 -0.60 -3.48
C TRP A 588 -7.96 -2.10 -3.24
N HIS A 589 -7.27 -2.46 -2.14
CA HIS A 589 -6.90 -3.84 -1.87
C HIS A 589 -8.06 -4.73 -1.41
N ASN A 590 -9.05 -4.19 -0.68
CA ASN A 590 -10.17 -4.98 -0.15
C ASN A 590 -11.46 -4.92 -0.98
N LYS A 591 -11.55 -4.03 -1.98
CA LYS A 591 -12.70 -3.96 -2.90
C LYS A 591 -12.30 -4.02 -4.36
N VAL A 592 -11.48 -3.08 -4.85
CA VAL A 592 -11.19 -2.98 -6.30
C VAL A 592 -10.43 -4.22 -6.81
N LEU A 593 -9.35 -4.61 -6.14
CA LEU A 593 -8.56 -5.80 -6.50
C LEU A 593 -9.28 -7.13 -6.20
N ARG A 594 -10.47 -7.11 -5.57
CA ARG A 594 -11.31 -8.27 -5.27
C ARG A 594 -12.57 -8.35 -6.15
N VAL A 595 -12.67 -7.54 -7.21
CA VAL A 595 -13.70 -7.71 -8.25
C VAL A 595 -13.28 -8.88 -9.16
N PRO A 596 -14.10 -9.92 -9.39
CA PRO A 596 -13.68 -11.11 -10.14
C PRO A 596 -13.13 -10.84 -11.56
N VAL A 597 -13.75 -9.91 -12.30
CA VAL A 597 -13.25 -9.45 -13.62
C VAL A 597 -11.88 -8.75 -13.54
N ILE A 598 -11.57 -8.10 -12.41
CA ILE A 598 -10.26 -7.47 -12.17
C ILE A 598 -9.24 -8.52 -11.71
N GLN A 599 -9.61 -9.48 -10.86
CA GLN A 599 -8.74 -10.62 -10.48
C GLN A 599 -8.31 -11.41 -11.72
N TRP A 600 -9.27 -11.78 -12.58
CA TRP A 600 -8.98 -12.46 -13.85
C TRP A 600 -7.97 -11.68 -14.71
N TRP A 601 -8.12 -10.36 -14.82
CA TRP A 601 -7.17 -9.52 -15.55
C TRP A 601 -5.78 -9.45 -14.87
N LEU A 602 -5.74 -9.36 -13.54
CA LEU A 602 -4.48 -9.37 -12.78
C LEU A 602 -3.72 -10.69 -12.98
N GLU A 603 -4.41 -11.82 -12.88
CA GLU A 603 -3.86 -13.16 -13.05
C GLU A 603 -3.39 -13.44 -14.48
N ASN A 604 -4.19 -13.08 -15.48
CA ASN A 604 -3.91 -13.43 -16.88
C ASN A 604 -3.01 -12.41 -17.61
N TRP A 605 -2.84 -11.19 -17.08
CA TRP A 605 -2.07 -10.12 -17.73
C TRP A 605 -1.15 -9.33 -16.79
N SER A 606 -1.63 -8.89 -15.63
CA SER A 606 -0.86 -7.90 -14.84
C SER A 606 0.24 -8.45 -13.95
N ARG A 607 0.11 -9.70 -13.45
CA ARG A 607 1.12 -10.32 -12.57
C ARG A 607 2.40 -10.68 -13.33
N GLY A 608 2.33 -10.93 -14.65
CA GLY A 608 3.41 -11.59 -15.41
C GLY A 608 4.48 -10.71 -16.08
N TYR A 609 4.24 -9.42 -16.35
CA TYR A 609 5.21 -8.60 -17.13
C TYR A 609 5.60 -7.25 -16.49
N PRO A 610 4.66 -6.33 -16.16
CA PRO A 610 5.06 -4.99 -15.71
C PRO A 610 5.80 -4.98 -14.37
N PHE A 611 5.32 -5.75 -13.39
CA PHE A 611 5.90 -5.74 -12.04
C PHE A 611 7.24 -6.46 -11.96
N TYR A 612 7.42 -7.59 -12.66
CA TYR A 612 8.74 -8.24 -12.79
C TYR A 612 9.78 -7.34 -13.47
N PHE A 613 9.39 -6.51 -14.44
CA PHE A 613 10.31 -5.55 -15.07
C PHE A 613 10.72 -4.41 -14.10
N VAL A 614 9.76 -3.86 -13.35
CA VAL A 614 10.04 -2.83 -12.34
C VAL A 614 10.87 -3.40 -11.18
N ASP A 615 10.59 -4.62 -10.72
CA ASP A 615 11.38 -5.32 -9.70
C ASP A 615 12.81 -5.62 -10.18
N TRP A 616 13.00 -6.02 -11.44
CA TRP A 616 14.33 -6.20 -12.03
C TRP A 616 15.14 -4.90 -12.07
N ILE A 617 14.52 -3.76 -12.42
CA ILE A 617 15.15 -2.44 -12.31
C ILE A 617 15.50 -2.14 -10.85
N TRP A 618 14.57 -2.37 -9.92
CA TRP A 618 14.76 -2.10 -8.49
C TRP A 618 15.90 -2.95 -7.88
N GLU A 619 16.03 -4.20 -8.29
CA GLU A 619 17.12 -5.10 -7.88
C GLU A 619 18.47 -4.71 -8.50
N LYS A 620 18.49 -4.17 -9.73
CA LYS A 620 19.71 -3.65 -10.37
C LYS A 620 20.16 -2.29 -9.85
N ALA A 621 19.23 -1.44 -9.41
CA ALA A 621 19.51 -0.06 -9.01
C ALA A 621 19.56 0.16 -7.49
N GLY A 622 18.68 -0.48 -6.72
CA GLY A 622 18.16 0.10 -5.48
C GLY A 622 18.79 -0.33 -4.15
N ARG A 623 19.27 -1.59 -3.99
CA ARG A 623 19.75 -2.08 -2.67
C ARG A 623 20.93 -3.07 -2.80
N ARG A 624 22.05 -2.77 -2.11
CA ARG A 624 23.00 -3.81 -1.65
C ARG A 624 22.23 -4.77 -0.73
N ARG A 625 22.58 -6.07 -0.67
CA ARG A 625 21.97 -6.97 0.32
C ARG A 625 22.37 -6.50 1.72
N ASP A 626 21.40 -6.46 2.64
CA ASP A 626 21.62 -6.21 4.05
C ASP A 626 22.28 -7.46 4.67
N TYR A 627 23.62 -7.48 4.68
CA TYR A 627 24.40 -8.56 5.25
C TYR A 627 24.28 -8.63 6.79
N CYS A 628 23.87 -7.55 7.47
CA CYS A 628 23.63 -7.57 8.90
C CYS A 628 22.45 -8.49 9.22
N THR A 629 21.27 -8.19 8.66
CA THR A 629 20.08 -9.02 8.88
C THR A 629 20.27 -10.42 8.32
N TRP A 630 20.84 -10.56 7.12
CA TRP A 630 20.91 -11.85 6.44
C TRP A 630 21.85 -12.83 7.15
N SER A 631 22.96 -12.36 7.74
CA SER A 631 23.82 -13.22 8.55
C SER A 631 23.18 -13.60 9.89
N ALA A 632 22.51 -12.65 10.56
CA ALA A 632 21.81 -12.88 11.82
C ALA A 632 20.66 -13.92 11.73
N LEU A 633 20.12 -14.16 10.53
CA LEU A 633 19.06 -15.15 10.28
C LEU A 633 19.58 -16.48 9.68
N ALA A 634 20.86 -16.54 9.29
CA ALA A 634 21.45 -17.66 8.56
C ALA A 634 21.22 -19.07 9.16
N PRO A 635 21.26 -19.28 10.51
CA PRO A 635 21.09 -20.60 11.11
C PRO A 635 19.72 -21.27 10.86
N HIS A 636 18.69 -20.51 10.49
CA HIS A 636 17.32 -21.01 10.30
C HIS A 636 16.79 -20.83 8.88
N LEU A 637 17.64 -20.51 7.90
CA LEU A 637 17.23 -20.42 6.50
C LEU A 637 17.10 -21.82 5.88
N PRO A 638 16.02 -22.11 5.13
CA PRO A 638 15.90 -23.37 4.40
C PRO A 638 17.01 -23.57 3.35
N GLU A 639 17.41 -24.82 3.10
CA GLU A 639 18.49 -25.19 2.15
C GLU A 639 18.32 -24.63 0.71
N ARG A 640 17.08 -24.30 0.31
CA ARG A 640 16.76 -23.69 -1.00
C ARG A 640 17.19 -22.22 -1.11
N CYS A 641 17.46 -21.56 0.02
CA CYS A 641 17.91 -20.17 0.03
C CYS A 641 19.36 -20.07 -0.47
N PRO A 642 19.75 -18.95 -1.13
CA PRO A 642 21.14 -18.74 -1.51
C PRO A 642 22.02 -18.74 -0.26
N SER A 643 23.23 -19.29 -0.37
CA SER A 643 24.25 -19.11 0.66
C SER A 643 24.62 -17.63 0.81
N LEU A 644 25.02 -17.24 2.03
CA LEU A 644 25.77 -16.01 2.23
C LEU A 644 26.97 -16.00 1.26
N PRO A 645 27.29 -14.88 0.59
CA PRO A 645 28.57 -14.76 -0.07
C PRO A 645 29.66 -14.86 1.00
N GLY A 646 30.67 -15.69 0.74
CA GLY A 646 31.87 -15.72 1.58
C GLY A 646 32.58 -14.35 1.61
N PRO A 647 33.55 -14.18 2.52
CA PRO A 647 34.31 -12.93 2.64
C PRO A 647 34.88 -12.50 1.29
N GLN A 648 34.44 -11.34 0.81
CA GLN A 648 35.07 -10.71 -0.34
C GLN A 648 36.40 -10.13 0.11
N ASN A 649 37.48 -10.47 -0.60
CA ASN A 649 38.78 -9.83 -0.43
C ASN A 649 38.73 -8.41 -1.02
N LYS A 650 38.02 -7.53 -0.33
CA LYS A 650 37.95 -6.09 -0.54
C LYS A 650 38.20 -5.38 0.78
N HIS A 651 38.93 -4.28 0.72
CA HIS A 651 38.86 -3.32 1.81
C HIS A 651 37.45 -2.71 1.86
N TRP A 652 37.01 -2.22 3.02
CA TRP A 652 35.71 -1.55 3.14
C TRP A 652 35.64 -0.22 2.36
N ASP A 653 36.79 0.21 1.82
CA ASP A 653 37.00 1.37 0.95
C ASP A 653 36.93 1.02 -0.57
N GLU A 654 36.28 -0.10 -0.95
CA GLU A 654 36.13 -0.61 -2.34
C GLU A 654 34.72 -1.12 -2.72
#